data_AF-A0A6M4FUA6-F1
#
_entry.id   AF-A0A6M4FUA6-F1
#
_cell.length_a   1.000
_cell.length_b   1.000
_cell.length_c   1.000
_cell.angle_alpha   90.00
_cell.angle_beta   90.00
_cell.angle_gamma   90.00
#
_symmetry.space_group_name_H-M   'P 1'
#
loop_
_entity.id
_entity.type
_entity.pdbx_description
1 polymer ?
#
loop_
_entity_poly.entity_id
_entity_poly.type
_entity_poly.pdbx_seq_one_letter_code
_entity_poly.pdbx_strand_id
1 'polypeptide(L)'
;MIDPLNAWWAQQLVLCDWAFDPDPLSVEPQAALMRLHGLGVADRGELGWRLVESFGVGGSMADPARLLAALELVALAGAAGWLDERAGRAWAHRLAAEISAHHRDLDAWLSALRRARSAEGWVRGDDGFFEACEALAALEHDGDGITWERLGEWLAIHDTLPPLWPVEEEAQVWRLRAGFAPVISVPAIEEDWSGLAGWLGEAWQIHHRDDLIRSLLWLGGQGDRQGWDLDATRLLESDPASRYAWLHKLEEEDQRYGRVLLEFIEHGEPLEWAAWDWLRLIDLAWAGACMGWLSGREAADFALHGADLVMHRYSDWAALARAYQRGRSLFEGRNLLSTFEADWRLLLQSPVSPWRPALQGLVGQESLERSRQAIRAWRADPRHWVLALAAVREPELAARQGPAGPVSTARRDDALQYLAETLDLHPDEGISALSRYWLPAQAHHLNQLAADAAHGALPPAETSFGHADPAGLASRDALRRGSRHAATIHMAEKYAFYLQMAMDCEAFDAEGLAALADALRASLCRFYPDPRRLLEAWATWEGLLPEEEQPSLVVEIRWHEEDPGSLFHWLDWRAGEWQEPGPRPSLNLFTAMALVGPLNSPAWSLPHPESERERVSIREWIDGHYGLQGAEELGEFLEFLLESGDRQEYLINYAPYTLNAARLGSEIATLESGECSDEERTHLLRLQRVRDNEDGCNETDMAAWDVAQAVDLAIAARQLGWLEERAFVAVLERAHGLAAAHYSGWEAYARGLYAGFSFFMGETPERESFVAGFRQALVAWLSAAPPLAGPWASLEFPGARPRHWAPMHIDTLPGDSRTLH
;
A
#
# COMPACT_ATOMS: atom_id res chain seq x y z
N MET A 1 29.93 -29.11 -50.06
CA MET A 1 29.66 -30.42 -49.44
C MET A 1 28.30 -30.29 -48.81
N ILE A 2 27.35 -31.15 -49.16
CA ILE A 2 25.96 -31.05 -48.69
C ILE A 2 25.94 -31.39 -47.20
N ASP A 3 25.27 -30.57 -46.38
CA ASP A 3 25.13 -30.81 -44.94
C ASP A 3 24.21 -32.03 -44.71
N PRO A 4 24.68 -33.13 -44.08
CA PRO A 4 23.89 -34.35 -43.93
C PRO A 4 22.57 -34.15 -43.20
N LEU A 5 22.51 -33.25 -42.21
CA LEU A 5 21.27 -32.97 -41.48
C LEU A 5 20.25 -32.27 -42.38
N ASN A 6 20.67 -31.22 -43.09
CA ASN A 6 19.75 -30.45 -43.95
C ASN A 6 19.24 -31.31 -45.12
N ALA A 7 20.11 -32.13 -45.73
CA ALA A 7 19.69 -32.99 -46.81
C ALA A 7 18.78 -34.14 -46.34
N TRP A 8 19.04 -34.73 -45.17
CA TRP A 8 18.10 -35.69 -44.58
C TRP A 8 16.75 -35.03 -44.26
N TRP A 9 16.76 -33.84 -43.66
CA TRP A 9 15.55 -33.09 -43.33
C TRP A 9 14.75 -32.76 -44.59
N ALA A 10 15.39 -32.25 -45.64
CA ALA A 10 14.78 -32.02 -46.95
C ALA A 10 14.17 -33.29 -47.55
N GLN A 11 14.83 -34.45 -47.43
CA GLN A 11 14.25 -35.73 -47.85
C GLN A 11 12.98 -36.06 -47.06
N GLN A 12 12.94 -35.80 -45.75
CA GLN A 12 11.73 -36.03 -44.94
C GLN A 12 10.58 -35.09 -45.32
N LEU A 13 10.85 -33.84 -45.69
CA LEU A 13 9.81 -32.86 -46.08
C LEU A 13 9.02 -33.29 -47.32
N VAL A 14 9.57 -34.15 -48.19
CA VAL A 14 8.83 -34.73 -49.32
C VAL A 14 7.58 -35.49 -48.85
N LEU A 15 7.62 -36.09 -47.65
CA LEU A 15 6.46 -36.75 -47.03
C LEU A 15 5.34 -35.78 -46.63
N CYS A 16 5.63 -34.48 -46.59
CA CYS A 16 4.69 -33.39 -46.32
C CYS A 16 4.18 -32.70 -47.59
N ASP A 17 4.35 -33.32 -48.77
CA ASP A 17 3.98 -32.77 -50.09
C ASP A 17 4.88 -31.60 -50.55
N TRP A 18 6.16 -31.61 -50.13
CA TRP A 18 7.15 -30.63 -50.57
C TRP A 18 7.92 -31.15 -51.79
N ALA A 19 8.28 -30.24 -52.70
CA ALA A 19 9.28 -30.52 -53.71
C ALA A 19 10.67 -30.64 -53.06
N PHE A 20 11.48 -31.60 -53.50
CA PHE A 20 12.82 -31.77 -52.94
C PHE A 20 13.73 -30.57 -53.30
N ASP A 21 14.24 -29.89 -52.27
CA ASP A 21 15.27 -28.85 -52.34
C ASP A 21 16.30 -29.14 -51.22
N PRO A 22 17.62 -29.17 -51.52
CA PRO A 22 18.65 -29.42 -50.50
C PRO A 22 18.69 -28.38 -49.36
N ASP A 23 18.08 -27.21 -49.54
CA ASP A 23 17.86 -26.24 -48.46
C ASP A 23 16.41 -26.36 -47.93
N PRO A 24 16.21 -26.94 -46.72
CA PRO A 24 14.87 -27.14 -46.16
C PRO A 24 14.16 -25.83 -45.80
N LEU A 25 14.85 -24.69 -45.82
CA LEU A 25 14.30 -23.36 -45.52
C LEU A 25 14.01 -22.54 -46.79
N SER A 26 14.13 -23.12 -47.98
CA SER A 26 14.11 -22.37 -49.25
C SER A 26 12.73 -21.88 -49.71
N VAL A 27 11.65 -22.30 -49.03
CA VAL A 27 10.29 -21.88 -49.35
C VAL A 27 10.16 -20.36 -49.18
N GLU A 28 9.40 -19.74 -50.08
CA GLU A 28 9.17 -18.30 -50.05
C GLU A 28 8.45 -17.90 -48.74
N PRO A 29 8.89 -16.84 -48.03
CA PRO A 29 8.40 -16.52 -46.69
C PRO A 29 6.88 -16.36 -46.58
N GLN A 30 6.23 -15.71 -47.56
CA GLN A 30 4.77 -15.54 -47.53
C GLN A 30 4.02 -16.86 -47.72
N ALA A 31 4.51 -17.73 -48.62
CA ALA A 31 3.98 -19.08 -48.79
C ALA A 31 4.14 -19.92 -47.52
N ALA A 32 5.29 -19.79 -46.83
CA ALA A 32 5.54 -20.47 -45.57
C ALA A 32 4.54 -20.02 -44.47
N LEU A 33 4.30 -18.71 -44.33
CA LEU A 33 3.31 -18.15 -43.41
C LEU A 33 1.90 -18.65 -43.71
N MET A 34 1.47 -18.62 -44.98
CA MET A 34 0.15 -19.13 -45.37
C MET A 34 -0.01 -20.61 -45.02
N ARG A 35 1.05 -21.40 -45.19
CA ARG A 35 1.04 -22.83 -44.83
C ARG A 35 0.97 -23.03 -43.32
N LEU A 36 1.72 -22.27 -42.52
CA LEU A 36 1.63 -22.30 -41.04
C LEU A 36 0.21 -22.01 -40.55
N HIS A 37 -0.41 -20.94 -41.05
CA HIS A 37 -1.81 -20.63 -40.72
C HIS A 37 -2.77 -21.74 -41.14
N GLY A 38 -2.56 -22.34 -42.31
CA GLY A 38 -3.33 -23.50 -42.79
C GLY A 38 -3.21 -24.73 -41.89
N LEU A 39 -2.08 -24.89 -41.19
CA LEU A 39 -1.83 -25.92 -40.18
C LEU A 39 -2.35 -25.54 -38.78
N GLY A 40 -3.00 -24.38 -38.65
CA GLY A 40 -3.53 -23.87 -37.39
C GLY A 40 -2.47 -23.23 -36.48
N VAL A 41 -1.30 -22.89 -37.01
CA VAL A 41 -0.25 -22.18 -36.27
C VAL A 41 -0.38 -20.68 -36.59
N ALA A 42 -1.03 -19.94 -35.71
CA ALA A 42 -1.35 -18.54 -35.93
C ALA A 42 -0.19 -17.57 -35.66
N ASP A 43 0.70 -17.92 -34.73
CA ASP A 43 1.79 -17.07 -34.27
C ASP A 43 2.95 -17.92 -33.71
N ARG A 44 4.05 -17.26 -33.32
CA ARG A 44 5.23 -17.91 -32.74
C ARG A 44 4.96 -18.55 -31.38
N GLY A 45 3.98 -18.03 -30.62
CA GLY A 45 3.57 -18.61 -29.34
C GLY A 45 2.93 -20.00 -29.52
N GLU A 46 1.98 -20.11 -30.45
CA GLU A 46 1.36 -21.38 -30.85
C GLU A 46 2.40 -22.34 -31.42
N LEU A 47 3.34 -21.86 -32.23
CA LEU A 47 4.44 -22.68 -32.73
C LEU A 47 5.26 -23.29 -31.58
N GLY A 48 5.58 -22.51 -30.55
CA GLY A 48 6.28 -22.99 -29.36
C GLY A 48 5.56 -24.15 -28.68
N TRP A 49 4.24 -24.07 -28.53
CA TRP A 49 3.44 -25.17 -27.99
C TRP A 49 3.45 -26.40 -28.89
N ARG A 50 3.21 -26.25 -30.19
CA ARG A 50 3.24 -27.37 -31.14
C ARG A 50 4.56 -28.11 -31.12
N LEU A 51 5.69 -27.39 -31.02
CA LEU A 51 7.01 -28.01 -30.92
C LEU A 51 7.17 -28.83 -29.63
N VAL A 52 6.68 -28.37 -28.48
CA VAL A 52 6.73 -29.14 -27.23
C VAL A 52 5.80 -30.35 -27.28
N GLU A 53 4.58 -30.16 -27.79
CA GLU A 53 3.57 -31.21 -27.94
C GLU A 53 4.03 -32.37 -28.82
N SER A 54 4.85 -32.09 -29.84
CA SER A 54 5.40 -33.11 -30.73
C SER A 54 6.32 -34.11 -30.02
N PHE A 55 6.94 -33.73 -28.90
CA PHE A 55 7.76 -34.62 -28.07
C PHE A 55 6.98 -35.24 -26.90
N GLY A 56 5.80 -34.69 -26.57
CA GLY A 56 5.01 -35.13 -25.41
C GLY A 56 5.81 -35.09 -24.10
N VAL A 57 5.67 -36.13 -23.28
CA VAL A 57 6.42 -36.32 -22.02
C VAL A 57 7.65 -37.24 -22.16
N GLY A 58 8.05 -37.55 -23.40
CA GLY A 58 9.06 -38.58 -23.69
C GLY A 58 8.59 -40.02 -23.47
N GLY A 59 9.45 -40.99 -23.75
CA GLY A 59 9.17 -42.44 -23.59
C GLY A 59 9.02 -43.20 -24.92
N SER A 60 8.65 -44.48 -24.83
CA SER A 60 8.71 -45.46 -25.94
C SER A 60 7.61 -45.36 -27.01
N MET A 61 6.82 -44.29 -27.01
CA MET A 61 5.67 -44.08 -27.92
C MET A 61 5.62 -42.62 -28.39
N ALA A 62 6.74 -42.07 -28.87
CA ALA A 62 6.70 -40.81 -29.60
C ALA A 62 5.84 -41.00 -30.86
N ASP A 63 4.89 -40.10 -31.11
CA ASP A 63 3.96 -40.19 -32.24
C ASP A 63 4.68 -39.81 -33.54
N PRO A 64 4.88 -40.76 -34.48
CA PRO A 64 5.58 -40.50 -35.72
C PRO A 64 4.97 -39.35 -36.53
N ALA A 65 3.64 -39.24 -36.55
CA ALA A 65 2.96 -38.19 -37.31
C ALA A 65 3.27 -36.79 -36.76
N ARG A 66 3.33 -36.65 -35.42
CA ARG A 66 3.67 -35.38 -34.77
C ARG A 66 5.13 -34.98 -34.96
N LEU A 67 6.05 -35.95 -34.96
CA LEU A 67 7.47 -35.71 -35.21
C LEU A 67 7.72 -35.28 -36.67
N LEU A 68 7.04 -35.90 -37.64
CA LEU A 68 7.09 -35.46 -39.03
C LEU A 68 6.47 -34.07 -39.21
N ALA A 69 5.30 -33.82 -38.62
CA ALA A 69 4.67 -32.50 -38.63
C ALA A 69 5.58 -31.43 -38.02
N ALA A 70 6.31 -31.74 -36.93
CA ALA A 70 7.27 -30.81 -36.35
C ALA A 70 8.42 -30.47 -37.30
N LEU A 71 8.92 -31.43 -38.10
CA LEU A 71 9.93 -31.15 -39.12
C LEU A 71 9.42 -30.15 -40.17
N GLU A 72 8.14 -30.26 -40.58
CA GLU A 72 7.50 -29.29 -41.48
C GLU A 72 7.34 -27.93 -40.80
N LEU A 73 6.85 -27.90 -39.55
CA LEU A 73 6.67 -26.66 -38.79
C LEU A 73 7.97 -25.89 -38.61
N VAL A 74 9.07 -26.57 -38.27
CA VAL A 74 10.40 -25.94 -38.12
C VAL A 74 10.89 -25.37 -39.46
N ALA A 75 10.60 -26.05 -40.57
CA ALA A 75 11.05 -25.63 -41.90
C ALA A 75 10.31 -24.37 -42.33
N LEU A 76 8.98 -24.39 -42.18
CA LEU A 76 8.12 -23.25 -42.43
C LEU A 76 8.46 -22.07 -41.52
N ALA A 77 8.72 -22.32 -40.25
CA ALA A 77 9.08 -21.27 -39.30
C ALA A 77 10.44 -20.63 -39.63
N GLY A 78 11.42 -21.42 -40.07
CA GLY A 78 12.70 -20.88 -40.55
C GLY A 78 12.53 -20.07 -41.83
N ALA A 79 11.76 -20.58 -42.80
CA ALA A 79 11.46 -19.90 -44.07
C ALA A 79 10.67 -18.59 -43.86
N ALA A 80 9.73 -18.57 -42.91
CA ALA A 80 8.96 -17.40 -42.53
C ALA A 80 9.76 -16.36 -41.70
N GLY A 81 11.00 -16.67 -41.31
CA GLY A 81 11.81 -15.83 -40.43
C GLY A 81 11.32 -15.80 -38.97
N TRP A 82 10.51 -16.79 -38.57
CA TRP A 82 10.09 -16.96 -37.18
C TRP A 82 11.18 -17.57 -36.30
N LEU A 83 11.96 -18.48 -36.88
CA LEU A 83 13.19 -19.00 -36.31
C LEU A 83 14.37 -18.53 -37.17
N ASP A 84 15.47 -18.16 -36.54
CA ASP A 84 16.71 -17.99 -37.29
C ASP A 84 17.26 -19.35 -37.75
N GLU A 85 18.20 -19.34 -38.70
CA GLU A 85 18.78 -20.56 -39.28
C GLU A 85 19.38 -21.47 -38.20
N ARG A 86 19.99 -20.90 -37.16
CA ARG A 86 20.62 -21.64 -36.08
C ARG A 86 19.58 -22.35 -35.22
N ALA A 87 18.49 -21.68 -34.85
CA ALA A 87 17.40 -22.20 -34.05
C ALA A 87 16.60 -23.25 -34.85
N GLY A 88 16.29 -22.98 -36.12
CA GLY A 88 15.65 -23.96 -37.01
C GLY A 88 16.48 -25.24 -37.12
N ARG A 89 17.80 -25.11 -37.33
CA ARG A 89 18.71 -26.25 -37.37
C ARG A 89 18.82 -26.97 -36.02
N ALA A 90 18.77 -26.26 -34.90
CA ALA A 90 18.81 -26.85 -33.56
C ALA A 90 17.58 -27.76 -33.31
N TRP A 91 16.39 -27.29 -33.71
CA TRP A 91 15.16 -28.08 -33.65
C TRP A 91 15.19 -29.27 -34.60
N ALA A 92 15.65 -29.10 -35.85
CA ALA A 92 15.82 -30.19 -36.80
C ALA A 92 16.79 -31.27 -36.27
N HIS A 93 17.90 -30.86 -35.66
CA HIS A 93 18.85 -31.78 -35.03
C HIS A 93 18.19 -32.57 -33.88
N ARG A 94 17.44 -31.89 -33.01
CA ARG A 94 16.73 -32.56 -31.90
C ARG A 94 15.68 -33.56 -32.40
N LEU A 95 14.92 -33.19 -33.43
CA LEU A 95 13.91 -34.06 -34.05
C LEU A 95 14.56 -35.27 -34.73
N ALA A 96 15.66 -35.07 -35.47
CA ALA A 96 16.43 -36.15 -36.08
C ALA A 96 16.96 -37.13 -35.02
N ALA A 97 17.51 -36.62 -33.92
CA ALA A 97 17.98 -37.44 -32.80
C ALA A 97 16.84 -38.23 -32.14
N GLU A 98 15.67 -37.63 -31.96
CA GLU A 98 14.50 -38.30 -31.38
C GLU A 98 13.96 -39.41 -32.30
N ILE A 99 13.79 -39.11 -33.60
CA ILE A 99 13.35 -40.09 -34.60
C ILE A 99 14.34 -41.25 -34.66
N SER A 100 15.65 -40.97 -34.74
CA SER A 100 16.69 -42.00 -34.79
C SER A 100 16.79 -42.83 -33.51
N ALA A 101 16.39 -42.29 -32.35
CA ALA A 101 16.41 -43.04 -31.09
C ALA A 101 15.26 -44.07 -31.00
N HIS A 102 14.12 -43.80 -31.64
CA HIS A 102 12.94 -44.68 -31.61
C HIS A 102 12.81 -45.61 -32.82
N HIS A 103 13.51 -45.31 -33.91
CA HIS A 103 13.47 -46.08 -35.15
C HIS A 103 14.86 -46.55 -35.57
N ARG A 104 14.97 -47.85 -35.86
CA ARG A 104 16.26 -48.49 -36.17
C ARG A 104 16.78 -48.20 -37.58
N ASP A 105 15.88 -47.93 -38.53
CA ASP A 105 16.13 -47.75 -39.96
C ASP A 105 14.98 -46.92 -40.59
N LEU A 106 15.18 -46.46 -41.84
CA LEU A 106 14.19 -45.68 -42.57
C LEU A 106 12.89 -46.47 -42.79
N ASP A 107 12.97 -47.77 -43.06
CA ASP A 107 11.80 -48.63 -43.26
C ASP A 107 10.91 -48.70 -42.02
N ALA A 108 11.51 -48.79 -40.83
CA ALA A 108 10.79 -48.77 -39.56
C ALA A 108 10.11 -47.41 -39.31
N TRP A 109 10.76 -46.31 -39.67
CA TRP A 109 10.18 -44.96 -39.61
C TRP A 109 8.98 -44.80 -40.55
N LEU A 110 9.16 -45.10 -41.85
CA LEU A 110 8.09 -45.02 -42.86
C LEU A 110 6.92 -45.95 -42.51
N SER A 111 7.20 -47.13 -41.98
CA SER A 111 6.16 -48.07 -41.52
C SER A 111 5.43 -47.59 -40.26
N ALA A 112 6.08 -46.81 -39.40
CA ALA A 112 5.43 -46.18 -38.26
C ALA A 112 4.53 -45.01 -38.71
N LEU A 113 5.00 -44.18 -39.64
CA LEU A 113 4.21 -43.10 -40.22
C LEU A 113 2.96 -43.59 -40.96
N ARG A 114 3.09 -44.63 -41.80
CA ARG A 114 1.94 -45.25 -42.48
C ARG A 114 0.90 -45.77 -41.49
N ARG A 115 1.33 -46.33 -40.35
CA ARG A 115 0.43 -46.78 -39.29
C ARG A 115 -0.27 -45.62 -38.59
N ALA A 116 0.47 -44.55 -38.27
CA ALA A 116 -0.10 -43.34 -37.65
C ALA A 116 -1.16 -42.71 -38.56
N ARG A 117 -0.83 -42.48 -39.84
CA ARG A 117 -1.76 -41.92 -40.83
C ARG A 117 -2.97 -42.82 -41.09
N SER A 118 -2.77 -44.15 -41.08
CA SER A 118 -3.89 -45.10 -41.18
C SER A 118 -4.84 -45.06 -39.99
N ALA A 119 -4.37 -44.67 -38.80
CA ALA A 119 -5.20 -44.56 -37.61
C ALA A 119 -6.10 -43.31 -37.63
N GLU A 120 -5.69 -42.26 -38.35
CA GLU A 120 -6.47 -41.02 -38.56
C GLU A 120 -7.57 -41.18 -39.64
N GLY A 121 -7.50 -42.25 -40.44
CA GLY A 121 -8.46 -42.58 -41.49
C GLY A 121 -8.00 -42.09 -42.87
N TRP A 122 -7.92 -43.01 -43.85
CA TRP A 122 -7.50 -42.68 -45.20
C TRP A 122 -8.53 -41.79 -45.91
N VAL A 123 -8.07 -40.70 -46.52
CA VAL A 123 -8.88 -39.78 -47.32
C VAL A 123 -8.45 -39.88 -48.79
N ARG A 124 -9.38 -39.66 -49.74
CA ARG A 124 -9.02 -39.54 -51.17
C ARG A 124 -7.94 -38.45 -51.35
N GLY A 125 -6.74 -38.84 -51.77
CA GLY A 125 -5.56 -37.96 -51.88
C GLY A 125 -4.30 -38.51 -51.22
N ASP A 126 -4.39 -39.57 -50.41
CA ASP A 126 -3.25 -40.19 -49.72
C ASP A 126 -2.29 -40.99 -50.63
N ASP A 127 -2.61 -41.14 -51.93
CA ASP A 127 -1.75 -41.83 -52.91
C ASP A 127 -0.35 -41.17 -52.99
N GLY A 128 -0.28 -39.84 -52.93
CA GLY A 128 0.98 -39.10 -52.97
C GLY A 128 1.88 -39.36 -51.75
N PHE A 129 1.32 -39.58 -50.57
CA PHE A 129 2.09 -39.91 -49.37
C PHE A 129 2.69 -41.32 -49.45
N PHE A 130 1.91 -42.28 -49.95
CA PHE A 130 2.40 -43.65 -50.17
C PHE A 130 3.50 -43.68 -51.23
N GLU A 131 3.31 -42.99 -52.34
CA GLU A 131 4.33 -42.84 -53.40
C GLU A 131 5.62 -42.19 -52.86
N ALA A 132 5.52 -41.15 -52.03
CA ALA A 132 6.67 -40.53 -51.38
C ALA A 132 7.42 -41.49 -50.43
N CYS A 133 6.69 -42.32 -49.67
CA CYS A 133 7.30 -43.37 -48.84
C CYS A 133 8.09 -44.38 -49.69
N GLU A 134 7.51 -44.88 -50.78
CA GLU A 134 8.16 -45.85 -51.67
C GLU A 134 9.37 -45.23 -52.38
N ALA A 135 9.28 -43.96 -52.80
CA ALA A 135 10.39 -43.23 -53.41
C ALA A 135 11.57 -43.05 -52.45
N LEU A 136 11.31 -42.68 -51.19
CA LEU A 136 12.36 -42.56 -50.17
C LEU A 136 12.99 -43.91 -49.81
N ALA A 137 12.20 -44.98 -49.73
CA ALA A 137 12.72 -46.33 -49.49
C ALA A 137 13.61 -46.82 -50.64
N ALA A 138 13.23 -46.52 -51.89
CA ALA A 138 14.06 -46.84 -53.05
C ALA A 138 15.39 -46.08 -53.05
N LEU A 139 15.37 -44.76 -52.76
CA LEU A 139 16.57 -43.94 -52.62
C LEU A 139 17.54 -44.48 -51.54
N GLU A 140 17.01 -44.89 -50.39
CA GLU A 140 17.81 -45.53 -49.32
C GLU A 140 18.45 -46.83 -49.79
N HIS A 141 17.71 -47.70 -50.51
CA HIS A 141 18.22 -48.98 -50.98
C HIS A 141 19.30 -48.86 -52.06
N ASP A 142 19.13 -47.87 -52.95
CA ASP A 142 20.09 -47.57 -54.01
C ASP A 142 21.33 -46.81 -53.50
N GLY A 143 21.29 -46.32 -52.25
CA GLY A 143 22.36 -45.52 -51.63
C GLY A 143 22.43 -44.08 -52.17
N ASP A 144 21.36 -43.63 -52.84
CA ASP A 144 21.24 -42.33 -53.46
C ASP A 144 20.62 -41.33 -52.47
N GLY A 145 21.42 -40.37 -51.97
CA GLY A 145 20.99 -39.35 -50.99
C GLY A 145 21.70 -39.46 -49.62
N ILE A 146 21.05 -39.00 -48.55
CA ILE A 146 21.51 -39.22 -47.17
C ILE A 146 20.82 -40.46 -46.61
N THR A 147 21.60 -41.52 -46.41
CA THR A 147 21.09 -42.77 -45.83
C THR A 147 20.90 -42.68 -44.32
N TRP A 148 20.10 -43.57 -43.75
CA TRP A 148 19.90 -43.67 -42.30
C TRP A 148 21.23 -43.91 -41.55
N GLU A 149 22.12 -44.72 -42.12
CA GLU A 149 23.47 -44.96 -41.59
C GLU A 149 24.29 -43.66 -41.53
N ARG A 150 24.26 -42.85 -42.60
CA ARG A 150 24.97 -41.56 -42.66
C ARG A 150 24.40 -40.54 -41.68
N LEU A 151 23.08 -40.50 -41.51
CA LEU A 151 22.47 -39.68 -40.47
C LEU A 151 22.93 -40.13 -39.09
N GLY A 152 22.93 -41.45 -38.84
CA GLY A 152 23.40 -42.04 -37.58
C GLY A 152 24.87 -41.70 -37.27
N GLU A 153 25.76 -41.80 -38.25
CA GLU A 153 27.15 -41.37 -38.13
C GLU A 153 27.25 -39.87 -37.81
N TRP A 154 26.46 -39.04 -38.49
CA TRP A 154 26.45 -37.60 -38.27
C TRP A 154 25.96 -37.25 -36.86
N LEU A 155 24.87 -37.87 -36.39
CA LEU A 155 24.32 -37.69 -35.04
C LEU A 155 25.28 -38.19 -33.96
N ALA A 156 26.00 -39.29 -34.20
CA ALA A 156 27.00 -39.80 -33.27
C ALA A 156 28.21 -38.86 -33.13
N ILE A 157 28.59 -38.14 -34.21
CA ILE A 157 29.63 -37.10 -34.17
C ILE A 157 29.12 -35.83 -33.47
N HIS A 158 27.83 -35.52 -33.61
CA HIS A 158 27.18 -34.34 -33.03
C HIS A 158 26.27 -34.72 -31.85
N ASP A 159 26.76 -35.56 -30.94
CA ASP A 159 25.99 -36.08 -29.80
C ASP A 159 25.45 -34.99 -28.84
N THR A 160 26.11 -33.83 -28.81
CA THR A 160 25.74 -32.69 -27.98
C THR A 160 24.67 -31.86 -28.68
N LEU A 161 23.46 -31.94 -28.13
CA LEU A 161 22.31 -31.22 -28.66
C LEU A 161 22.43 -29.69 -28.41
N PRO A 162 22.22 -28.85 -29.43
CA PRO A 162 22.20 -27.40 -29.28
C PRO A 162 21.00 -26.94 -28.43
N PRO A 163 21.07 -25.74 -27.83
CA PRO A 163 19.94 -25.16 -27.12
C PRO A 163 18.78 -24.88 -28.07
N LEU A 164 17.57 -25.25 -27.64
CA LEU A 164 16.32 -25.10 -28.43
C LEU A 164 15.59 -23.79 -28.17
N TRP A 165 15.84 -23.21 -27.00
CA TRP A 165 15.20 -22.00 -26.49
C TRP A 165 16.26 -20.91 -26.36
N PRO A 166 15.86 -19.62 -26.33
CA PRO A 166 16.77 -18.53 -26.01
C PRO A 166 17.58 -18.81 -24.73
N VAL A 167 18.90 -18.63 -24.81
CA VAL A 167 19.85 -18.92 -23.71
C VAL A 167 20.63 -17.72 -23.22
N GLU A 168 20.51 -16.59 -23.89
CA GLU A 168 21.12 -15.33 -23.45
C GLU A 168 20.56 -14.93 -22.08
N GLU A 169 21.39 -14.32 -21.23
CA GLU A 169 21.04 -14.05 -19.83
C GLU A 169 19.72 -13.26 -19.71
N GLU A 170 19.56 -12.20 -20.51
CA GLU A 170 18.35 -11.38 -20.51
C GLU A 170 17.11 -12.11 -21.07
N ALA A 171 17.32 -13.18 -21.85
CA ALA A 171 16.23 -13.97 -22.42
C ALA A 171 15.74 -15.10 -21.49
N GLN A 172 16.51 -15.45 -20.45
CA GLN A 172 16.15 -16.53 -19.52
C GLN A 172 14.83 -16.28 -18.80
N VAL A 173 14.51 -15.02 -18.52
CA VAL A 173 13.28 -14.61 -17.84
C VAL A 173 12.02 -15.06 -18.59
N TRP A 174 12.07 -15.11 -19.92
CA TRP A 174 10.93 -15.47 -20.77
C TRP A 174 10.56 -16.95 -20.69
N ARG A 175 11.37 -17.79 -20.04
CA ARG A 175 10.97 -19.17 -19.69
C ARG A 175 9.76 -19.18 -18.76
N LEU A 176 9.60 -18.17 -17.89
CA LEU A 176 8.43 -18.06 -17.01
C LEU A 176 7.14 -17.83 -17.80
N ARG A 177 7.21 -17.13 -18.95
CA ARG A 177 6.07 -16.93 -19.86
C ARG A 177 5.53 -18.24 -20.45
N ALA A 178 6.34 -19.31 -20.48
CA ALA A 178 5.93 -20.57 -21.09
C ALA A 178 4.65 -21.17 -20.50
N GLY A 179 4.22 -20.75 -19.30
CA GLY A 179 2.89 -21.10 -18.75
C GLY A 179 1.71 -20.60 -19.59
N PHE A 180 1.91 -19.57 -20.43
CA PHE A 180 0.94 -19.09 -21.41
C PHE A 180 1.35 -19.51 -22.82
N ALA A 181 2.58 -19.19 -23.21
CA ALA A 181 3.15 -19.54 -24.52
C ALA A 181 4.69 -19.57 -24.47
N PRO A 182 5.35 -20.65 -24.91
CA PRO A 182 6.81 -20.72 -24.98
C PRO A 182 7.40 -19.68 -25.93
N VAL A 183 8.45 -18.98 -25.48
CA VAL A 183 9.17 -18.00 -26.30
C VAL A 183 10.27 -18.70 -27.10
N ILE A 184 10.06 -18.86 -28.40
CA ILE A 184 10.98 -19.54 -29.32
C ILE A 184 12.12 -18.65 -29.82
N SER A 185 11.93 -17.33 -29.83
CA SER A 185 12.88 -16.36 -30.37
C SER A 185 12.74 -15.00 -29.67
N VAL A 186 13.81 -14.21 -29.71
CA VAL A 186 13.87 -12.82 -29.23
C VAL A 186 14.53 -11.94 -30.30
N PRO A 187 14.20 -10.63 -30.40
CA PRO A 187 13.25 -9.89 -29.56
C PRO A 187 11.79 -10.23 -29.88
N ALA A 188 10.89 -9.80 -28.98
CA ALA A 188 9.46 -9.86 -29.21
C ALA A 188 9.06 -9.01 -30.43
N ILE A 189 8.15 -9.54 -31.25
CA ILE A 189 7.56 -8.90 -32.42
C ILE A 189 6.04 -9.12 -32.45
N GLU A 190 5.34 -8.47 -33.39
CA GLU A 190 3.88 -8.56 -33.51
C GLU A 190 3.42 -10.00 -33.81
N GLU A 191 4.22 -10.75 -34.56
CA GLU A 191 3.99 -12.16 -34.93
C GLU A 191 4.17 -13.15 -33.77
N ASP A 192 4.55 -12.69 -32.57
CA ASP A 192 4.59 -13.54 -31.37
C ASP A 192 3.20 -13.80 -30.77
N TRP A 193 2.21 -12.96 -31.08
CA TRP A 193 0.86 -13.10 -30.54
C TRP A 193 -0.21 -12.49 -31.46
N SER A 194 -0.89 -13.35 -32.21
CA SER A 194 -1.98 -12.92 -33.09
C SER A 194 -3.21 -12.47 -32.29
N GLY A 195 -3.76 -11.30 -32.61
CA GLY A 195 -4.96 -10.75 -31.95
C GLY A 195 -4.70 -10.07 -30.61
N LEU A 196 -3.44 -9.85 -30.24
CA LEU A 196 -3.02 -9.29 -28.95
C LEU A 196 -3.72 -7.99 -28.58
N ALA A 197 -3.86 -7.03 -29.51
CA ALA A 197 -4.49 -5.75 -29.25
C ALA A 197 -5.97 -5.89 -28.83
N GLY A 198 -6.70 -6.83 -29.45
CA GLY A 198 -8.09 -7.13 -29.09
C GLY A 198 -8.17 -7.77 -27.70
N TRP A 199 -7.29 -8.73 -27.41
CA TRP A 199 -7.21 -9.35 -26.09
C TRP A 199 -6.87 -8.35 -24.97
N LEU A 200 -5.92 -7.43 -25.18
CA LEU A 200 -5.60 -6.38 -24.23
C LEU A 200 -6.80 -5.48 -23.95
N GLY A 201 -7.54 -5.09 -24.98
CA GLY A 201 -8.73 -4.25 -24.84
C GLY A 201 -9.89 -4.98 -24.15
N GLU A 202 -10.17 -6.22 -24.52
CA GLU A 202 -11.33 -6.97 -24.01
C GLU A 202 -11.10 -7.56 -22.62
N ALA A 203 -9.95 -8.21 -22.41
CA ALA A 203 -9.66 -8.93 -21.17
C ALA A 203 -9.05 -8.05 -20.08
N TRP A 204 -8.33 -6.99 -20.45
CA TRP A 204 -7.61 -6.13 -19.50
C TRP A 204 -8.03 -4.66 -19.50
N GLN A 205 -8.83 -4.23 -20.48
CA GLN A 205 -9.16 -2.81 -20.68
C GLN A 205 -7.90 -1.93 -20.85
N ILE A 206 -6.83 -2.50 -21.43
CA ILE A 206 -5.57 -1.81 -21.70
C ILE A 206 -5.58 -1.33 -23.15
N HIS A 207 -5.53 -0.01 -23.34
CA HIS A 207 -5.57 0.59 -24.68
C HIS A 207 -4.29 1.30 -25.09
N HIS A 208 -3.41 1.61 -24.13
CA HIS A 208 -2.14 2.26 -24.40
C HIS A 208 -1.07 1.91 -23.35
N ARG A 209 0.16 2.34 -23.62
CA ARG A 209 1.35 2.13 -22.78
C ARG A 209 1.15 2.43 -21.30
N ASP A 210 0.51 3.55 -20.96
CA ASP A 210 0.38 3.95 -19.55
C ASP A 210 -0.60 3.07 -18.76
N ASP A 211 -1.65 2.53 -19.40
CA ASP A 211 -2.55 1.53 -18.79
C ASP A 211 -1.76 0.28 -18.49
N LEU A 212 -0.96 -0.18 -19.47
CA LEU A 212 -0.12 -1.36 -19.31
C LEU A 212 0.84 -1.20 -18.14
N ILE A 213 1.54 -0.07 -18.02
CA ILE A 213 2.48 0.16 -16.91
C ILE A 213 1.78 0.15 -15.55
N ARG A 214 0.59 0.76 -15.45
CA ARG A 214 -0.21 0.70 -14.22
C ARG A 214 -0.59 -0.74 -13.88
N SER A 215 -1.09 -1.52 -14.83
CA SER A 215 -1.43 -2.93 -14.64
C SER A 215 -0.22 -3.77 -14.23
N LEU A 216 0.95 -3.54 -14.83
CA LEU A 216 2.19 -4.21 -14.45
C LEU A 216 2.60 -3.88 -13.01
N LEU A 217 2.60 -2.60 -12.64
CA LEU A 217 2.96 -2.19 -11.28
C LEU A 217 1.96 -2.69 -10.23
N TRP A 218 0.67 -2.77 -10.58
CA TRP A 218 -0.38 -3.33 -9.73
C TRP A 218 -0.20 -4.84 -9.52
N LEU A 219 0.00 -5.63 -10.58
CA LEU A 219 0.24 -7.08 -10.48
C LEU A 219 1.46 -7.40 -9.62
N GLY A 220 2.56 -6.65 -9.78
CA GLY A 220 3.74 -6.80 -8.92
C GLY A 220 3.44 -6.39 -7.46
N GLY A 221 2.68 -5.30 -7.28
CA GLY A 221 2.44 -4.64 -6.00
C GLY A 221 1.42 -5.31 -5.07
N GLN A 222 0.21 -5.51 -5.58
CA GLN A 222 -0.95 -6.02 -4.84
C GLN A 222 -1.67 -7.12 -5.61
N GLY A 223 -2.02 -6.87 -6.88
CA GLY A 223 -2.73 -7.82 -7.74
C GLY A 223 -4.07 -8.28 -7.15
N ASP A 224 -4.63 -9.34 -7.73
CA ASP A 224 -5.83 -9.97 -7.18
C ASP A 224 -5.52 -10.66 -5.84
N ARG A 225 -4.26 -11.12 -5.64
CA ARG A 225 -3.87 -11.90 -4.46
C ARG A 225 -4.11 -11.17 -3.14
N GLN A 226 -3.99 -9.84 -3.10
CA GLN A 226 -4.14 -9.10 -1.85
C GLN A 226 -5.55 -9.30 -1.26
N GLY A 227 -6.59 -9.06 -2.06
CA GLY A 227 -7.97 -9.25 -1.61
C GLY A 227 -8.22 -10.69 -1.14
N TRP A 228 -7.70 -11.66 -1.89
CA TRP A 228 -7.82 -13.07 -1.55
C TRP A 228 -7.09 -13.45 -0.26
N ASP A 229 -5.89 -12.93 -0.02
CA ASP A 229 -5.10 -13.18 1.20
C ASP A 229 -5.80 -12.60 2.44
N LEU A 230 -6.36 -11.39 2.32
CA LEU A 230 -7.09 -10.74 3.40
C LEU A 230 -8.39 -11.50 3.74
N ASP A 231 -9.16 -11.89 2.73
CA ASP A 231 -10.36 -12.69 2.93
C ASP A 231 -10.04 -14.06 3.50
N ALA A 232 -9.01 -14.74 2.99
CA ALA A 232 -8.54 -16.02 3.51
C ALA A 232 -8.16 -15.93 5.00
N THR A 233 -7.41 -14.90 5.38
CA THR A 233 -6.96 -14.66 6.76
C THR A 233 -8.17 -14.47 7.69
N ARG A 234 -9.12 -13.60 7.33
CA ARG A 234 -10.34 -13.37 8.13
C ARG A 234 -11.21 -14.62 8.23
N LEU A 235 -11.33 -15.39 7.15
CA LEU A 235 -12.17 -16.60 7.10
C LEU A 235 -11.57 -17.76 7.90
N LEU A 236 -10.24 -17.87 7.96
CA LEU A 236 -9.56 -18.88 8.77
C LEU A 236 -9.93 -18.75 10.25
N GLU A 237 -10.05 -17.53 10.76
CA GLU A 237 -10.42 -17.23 12.15
C GLU A 237 -11.93 -17.28 12.41
N SER A 238 -12.74 -17.23 11.34
CA SER A 238 -14.20 -17.19 11.42
C SER A 238 -14.83 -18.58 11.62
N ASP A 239 -15.95 -18.62 12.34
CA ASP A 239 -16.77 -19.82 12.50
C ASP A 239 -17.59 -20.16 11.22
N PRO A 240 -18.14 -21.38 11.09
CA PRO A 240 -18.89 -21.77 9.89
C PRO A 240 -20.10 -20.89 9.56
N ALA A 241 -20.78 -20.35 10.58
CA ALA A 241 -21.94 -19.47 10.36
C ALA A 241 -21.51 -18.12 9.78
N SER A 242 -20.38 -17.58 10.26
CA SER A 242 -19.79 -16.34 9.80
C SER A 242 -19.26 -16.46 8.37
N ARG A 243 -18.65 -17.61 8.02
CA ARG A 243 -18.23 -17.93 6.64
C ARG A 243 -19.41 -17.96 5.67
N TYR A 244 -20.51 -18.60 6.08
CA TYR A 244 -21.74 -18.62 5.28
C TYR A 244 -22.32 -17.21 5.11
N ALA A 245 -22.35 -16.42 6.18
CA ALA A 245 -22.82 -15.04 6.12
C ALA A 245 -21.94 -14.14 5.24
N TRP A 246 -20.61 -14.30 5.29
CA TRP A 246 -19.67 -13.60 4.41
C TRP A 246 -19.95 -13.90 2.94
N LEU A 247 -20.05 -15.19 2.57
CA LEU A 247 -20.33 -15.59 1.18
C LEU A 247 -21.60 -14.94 0.64
N HIS A 248 -22.66 -14.86 1.46
CA HIS A 248 -23.94 -14.29 1.06
C HIS A 248 -23.99 -12.75 1.10
N LYS A 249 -22.95 -12.08 1.62
CA LYS A 249 -22.78 -10.62 1.51
C LYS A 249 -22.06 -10.20 0.23
N LEU A 250 -21.31 -11.12 -0.39
CA LEU A 250 -20.65 -10.85 -1.68
C LEU A 250 -21.69 -10.62 -2.78
N GLU A 251 -21.31 -9.82 -3.77
CA GLU A 251 -22.09 -9.65 -5.00
C GLU A 251 -22.26 -10.99 -5.73
N GLU A 252 -23.30 -11.12 -6.55
CA GLU A 252 -23.64 -12.39 -7.20
C GLU A 252 -22.50 -12.95 -8.06
N GLU A 253 -21.72 -12.06 -8.69
CA GLU A 253 -20.56 -12.40 -9.50
C GLU A 253 -19.41 -12.98 -8.64
N ASP A 254 -19.15 -12.38 -7.48
CA ASP A 254 -18.07 -12.75 -6.55
C ASP A 254 -18.38 -13.99 -5.69
N GLN A 255 -19.65 -14.38 -5.57
CA GLN A 255 -20.02 -15.61 -4.85
C GLN A 255 -19.38 -16.87 -5.43
N ARG A 256 -19.02 -16.87 -6.72
CA ARG A 256 -18.31 -18.00 -7.34
C ARG A 256 -16.89 -18.13 -6.80
N TYR A 257 -16.16 -17.02 -6.76
CA TYR A 257 -14.87 -16.93 -6.10
C TYR A 257 -14.98 -17.36 -4.62
N GLY A 258 -15.95 -16.80 -3.88
CA GLY A 258 -16.10 -17.09 -2.45
C GLY A 258 -16.36 -18.56 -2.14
N ARG A 259 -17.12 -19.27 -3.00
CA ARG A 259 -17.31 -20.73 -2.88
C ARG A 259 -16.00 -21.50 -3.04
N VAL A 260 -15.15 -21.13 -3.99
CA VAL A 260 -13.85 -21.78 -4.21
C VAL A 260 -12.91 -21.52 -3.03
N LEU A 261 -12.86 -20.28 -2.53
CA LEU A 261 -12.03 -19.96 -1.37
C LEU A 261 -12.44 -20.77 -0.13
N LEU A 262 -13.75 -20.87 0.15
CA LEU A 262 -14.25 -21.70 1.24
C LEU A 262 -13.93 -23.18 1.03
N GLU A 263 -14.06 -23.70 -0.19
CA GLU A 263 -13.67 -25.07 -0.53
C GLU A 263 -12.18 -25.32 -0.22
N PHE A 264 -11.29 -24.39 -0.60
CA PHE A 264 -9.85 -24.49 -0.29
C PHE A 264 -9.58 -24.48 1.22
N ILE A 265 -10.25 -23.61 1.98
CA ILE A 265 -10.12 -23.56 3.44
C ILE A 265 -10.61 -24.86 4.08
N GLU A 266 -11.76 -25.38 3.66
CA GLU A 266 -12.36 -26.60 4.21
C GLU A 266 -11.53 -27.85 3.94
N HIS A 267 -10.91 -27.94 2.76
CA HIS A 267 -10.05 -29.06 2.38
C HIS A 267 -8.60 -28.91 2.88
N GLY A 268 -8.25 -27.77 3.51
CA GLY A 268 -6.91 -27.51 4.01
C GLY A 268 -5.87 -27.35 2.89
N GLU A 269 -6.30 -26.84 1.73
CA GLU A 269 -5.39 -26.53 0.63
C GLU A 269 -4.40 -25.43 1.03
N PRO A 270 -3.17 -25.44 0.50
CA PRO A 270 -2.25 -24.31 0.67
C PRO A 270 -2.87 -23.03 0.11
N LEU A 271 -3.08 -22.04 0.98
CA LEU A 271 -3.62 -20.73 0.64
C LEU A 271 -2.53 -19.84 0.05
N GLU A 272 -2.12 -20.20 -1.17
CA GLU A 272 -1.01 -19.59 -1.88
C GLU A 272 -1.30 -19.54 -3.38
N TRP A 273 -1.34 -18.33 -3.94
CA TRP A 273 -1.80 -18.03 -5.30
C TRP A 273 -1.08 -16.85 -5.96
N ALA A 274 -0.02 -16.29 -5.37
CA ALA A 274 0.65 -15.09 -5.90
C ALA A 274 1.18 -15.26 -7.34
N ALA A 275 1.49 -16.50 -7.73
CA ALA A 275 1.87 -16.91 -9.08
C ALA A 275 0.87 -16.47 -10.15
N TRP A 276 -0.43 -16.39 -9.82
CA TRP A 276 -1.47 -15.91 -10.70
C TRP A 276 -1.19 -14.48 -11.19
N ASP A 277 -0.76 -13.60 -10.29
CA ASP A 277 -0.44 -12.23 -10.65
C ASP A 277 0.93 -12.13 -11.32
N TRP A 278 1.95 -12.78 -10.76
CA TRP A 278 3.33 -12.57 -11.20
C TRP A 278 3.64 -13.25 -12.53
N LEU A 279 2.94 -14.33 -12.91
CA LEU A 279 3.06 -14.88 -14.26
C LEU A 279 2.33 -13.99 -15.28
N ARG A 280 1.15 -13.43 -14.94
CA ARG A 280 0.44 -12.47 -15.81
C ARG A 280 1.22 -11.16 -15.98
N LEU A 281 1.96 -10.72 -14.96
CA LEU A 281 2.91 -9.61 -15.06
C LEU A 281 3.93 -9.86 -16.18
N ILE A 282 4.53 -11.05 -16.20
CA ILE A 282 5.55 -11.43 -17.19
C ILE A 282 4.93 -11.52 -18.58
N ASP A 283 3.74 -12.09 -18.69
CA ASP A 283 3.02 -12.20 -19.97
C ASP A 283 2.61 -10.82 -20.52
N LEU A 284 2.13 -9.92 -19.68
CA LEU A 284 1.82 -8.53 -20.05
C LEU A 284 3.08 -7.74 -20.43
N ALA A 285 4.22 -7.98 -19.78
CA ALA A 285 5.48 -7.34 -20.15
C ALA A 285 5.90 -7.76 -21.58
N TRP A 286 5.73 -9.03 -21.93
CA TRP A 286 5.94 -9.53 -23.28
C TRP A 286 4.93 -8.93 -24.28
N ALA A 287 3.65 -8.89 -23.92
CA ALA A 287 2.62 -8.24 -24.73
C ALA A 287 2.96 -6.77 -25.04
N GLY A 288 3.45 -6.03 -24.04
CA GLY A 288 3.93 -4.66 -24.22
C GLY A 288 5.08 -4.53 -25.20
N ALA A 289 5.99 -5.50 -25.22
CA ALA A 289 7.08 -5.55 -26.19
C ALA A 289 6.57 -5.88 -27.61
N CYS A 290 5.67 -6.85 -27.75
CA CYS A 290 5.02 -7.17 -29.04
C CYS A 290 4.28 -5.96 -29.64
N MET A 291 3.58 -5.20 -28.81
CA MET A 291 2.86 -3.99 -29.22
C MET A 291 3.80 -2.79 -29.50
N GLY A 292 5.10 -2.91 -29.21
CA GLY A 292 6.06 -1.81 -29.29
C GLY A 292 5.83 -0.69 -28.26
N TRP A 293 4.99 -0.91 -27.25
CA TRP A 293 4.73 0.04 -26.17
C TRP A 293 5.86 0.08 -25.14
N LEU A 294 6.51 -1.06 -24.91
CA LEU A 294 7.68 -1.19 -24.07
C LEU A 294 8.91 -1.47 -24.94
N SER A 295 10.04 -0.86 -24.60
CA SER A 295 11.31 -1.30 -25.17
C SER A 295 11.66 -2.72 -24.69
N GLY A 296 12.46 -3.47 -25.44
CA GLY A 296 12.88 -4.82 -25.01
C GLY A 296 13.52 -4.84 -23.62
N ARG A 297 14.29 -3.79 -23.28
CA ARG A 297 14.89 -3.62 -21.94
C ARG A 297 13.83 -3.36 -20.86
N GLU A 298 12.89 -2.48 -21.14
CA GLU A 298 11.81 -2.14 -20.20
C GLU A 298 10.90 -3.34 -19.93
N ALA A 299 10.52 -4.07 -20.97
CA ALA A 299 9.77 -5.32 -20.85
C ALA A 299 10.56 -6.37 -20.03
N ALA A 300 11.86 -6.52 -20.30
CA ALA A 300 12.71 -7.39 -19.52
C ALA A 300 12.78 -6.97 -18.05
N ASP A 301 12.93 -5.68 -17.74
CA ASP A 301 12.99 -5.20 -16.35
C ASP A 301 11.69 -5.49 -15.57
N PHE A 302 10.50 -5.39 -16.20
CA PHE A 302 9.24 -5.83 -15.59
C PHE A 302 9.13 -7.36 -15.44
N ALA A 303 9.52 -8.12 -16.46
CA ALA A 303 9.51 -9.57 -16.38
C ALA A 303 10.48 -10.09 -15.30
N LEU A 304 11.65 -9.46 -15.17
CA LEU A 304 12.67 -9.76 -14.17
C LEU A 304 12.17 -9.45 -12.76
N HIS A 305 11.33 -8.43 -12.60
CA HIS A 305 10.68 -8.15 -11.32
C HIS A 305 9.73 -9.28 -10.93
N GLY A 306 8.91 -9.79 -11.85
CA GLY A 306 8.09 -10.98 -11.62
C GLY A 306 8.93 -12.21 -11.28
N ALA A 307 10.04 -12.40 -11.98
CA ALA A 307 10.98 -13.50 -11.69
C ALA A 307 11.60 -13.38 -10.29
N ASP A 308 11.97 -12.18 -9.85
CA ASP A 308 12.51 -11.94 -8.50
C ASP A 308 11.51 -12.38 -7.42
N LEU A 309 10.24 -11.97 -7.57
CA LEU A 309 9.16 -12.35 -6.65
C LEU A 309 8.89 -13.86 -6.68
N VAL A 310 8.80 -14.45 -7.87
CA VAL A 310 8.60 -15.90 -8.06
C VAL A 310 9.72 -16.72 -7.42
N MET A 311 10.99 -16.38 -7.69
CA MET A 311 12.13 -17.12 -7.15
C MET A 311 12.28 -16.95 -5.64
N HIS A 312 11.80 -15.82 -5.08
CA HIS A 312 11.76 -15.61 -3.63
C HIS A 312 10.70 -16.49 -2.95
N ARG A 313 9.52 -16.67 -3.57
CA ARG A 313 8.37 -17.37 -2.97
C ARG A 313 8.33 -18.87 -3.23
N TYR A 314 8.75 -19.33 -4.42
CA TYR A 314 8.55 -20.72 -4.86
C TYR A 314 9.85 -21.49 -4.99
N SER A 315 9.90 -22.69 -4.43
CA SER A 315 11.09 -23.56 -4.47
C SER A 315 11.37 -24.14 -5.86
N ASP A 316 10.33 -24.41 -6.65
CA ASP A 316 10.42 -25.06 -7.96
C ASP A 316 9.21 -24.75 -8.86
N TRP A 317 9.28 -25.23 -10.10
CA TRP A 317 8.24 -25.08 -11.13
C TRP A 317 6.89 -25.71 -10.74
N ALA A 318 6.89 -26.83 -10.01
CA ALA A 318 5.65 -27.52 -9.64
C ALA A 318 4.91 -26.76 -8.54
N ALA A 319 5.63 -26.17 -7.58
CA ALA A 319 5.07 -25.28 -6.57
C ALA A 319 4.45 -24.03 -7.22
N LEU A 320 5.17 -23.40 -8.15
CA LEU A 320 4.69 -22.25 -8.92
C LEU A 320 3.41 -22.58 -9.72
N ALA A 321 3.42 -23.66 -10.49
CA ALA A 321 2.29 -24.08 -11.32
C ALA A 321 1.02 -24.38 -10.48
N ARG A 322 1.18 -25.03 -9.31
CA ARG A 322 0.04 -25.31 -8.42
C ARG A 322 -0.53 -24.04 -7.80
N ALA A 323 0.33 -23.09 -7.42
CA ALA A 323 -0.12 -21.80 -6.92
C ALA A 323 -0.88 -21.02 -8.00
N TYR A 324 -0.37 -21.01 -9.23
CA TYR A 324 -1.07 -20.41 -10.36
C TYR A 324 -2.44 -21.05 -10.58
N GLN A 325 -2.52 -22.39 -10.56
CA GLN A 325 -3.79 -23.11 -10.74
C GLN A 325 -4.83 -22.74 -9.67
N ARG A 326 -4.41 -22.54 -8.42
CA ARG A 326 -5.30 -22.07 -7.34
C ARG A 326 -5.78 -20.64 -7.58
N GLY A 327 -4.88 -19.71 -7.90
CA GLY A 327 -5.28 -18.34 -8.20
C GLY A 327 -6.20 -18.25 -9.42
N ARG A 328 -5.93 -19.02 -10.47
CA ARG A 328 -6.84 -19.18 -11.62
C ARG A 328 -8.21 -19.73 -11.21
N SER A 329 -8.24 -20.66 -10.26
CA SER A 329 -9.50 -21.21 -9.75
C SER A 329 -10.34 -20.15 -9.03
N LEU A 330 -9.69 -19.28 -8.25
CA LEU A 330 -10.33 -18.15 -7.58
C LEU A 330 -10.87 -17.16 -8.61
N PHE A 331 -10.03 -16.74 -9.57
CA PHE A 331 -10.42 -15.79 -10.62
C PHE A 331 -11.55 -16.30 -11.51
N GLU A 332 -11.51 -17.57 -11.94
CA GLU A 332 -12.58 -18.16 -12.76
C GLU A 332 -13.80 -18.59 -11.94
N GLY A 333 -13.73 -18.54 -10.60
CA GLY A 333 -14.81 -18.95 -9.71
C GLY A 333 -15.17 -20.44 -9.80
N ARG A 334 -14.19 -21.30 -10.14
CA ARG A 334 -14.35 -22.76 -10.22
C ARG A 334 -13.05 -23.47 -9.84
N ASN A 335 -13.11 -24.58 -9.10
CA ASN A 335 -11.93 -25.36 -8.74
C ASN A 335 -11.32 -26.07 -9.96
N LEU A 336 -10.10 -25.66 -10.36
CA LEU A 336 -9.35 -26.20 -11.50
C LEU A 336 -8.21 -27.16 -11.10
N LEU A 337 -8.08 -27.53 -9.82
CA LEU A 337 -6.99 -28.41 -9.39
C LEU A 337 -7.01 -29.78 -10.07
N SER A 338 -8.20 -30.26 -10.45
CA SER A 338 -8.37 -31.54 -11.15
C SER A 338 -7.78 -31.55 -12.57
N THR A 339 -7.59 -30.38 -13.21
CA THR A 339 -7.01 -30.27 -14.57
C THR A 339 -5.50 -30.01 -14.56
N PHE A 340 -4.88 -29.93 -13.38
CA PHE A 340 -3.45 -29.59 -13.23
C PHE A 340 -2.52 -30.43 -14.13
N GLU A 341 -2.71 -31.76 -14.15
CA GLU A 341 -1.91 -32.66 -14.99
C GLU A 341 -2.19 -32.47 -16.49
N ALA A 342 -3.38 -32.03 -16.89
CA ALA A 342 -3.62 -31.72 -18.30
C ALA A 342 -2.90 -30.42 -18.70
N ASP A 343 -2.97 -29.41 -17.84
CA ASP A 343 -2.50 -28.05 -18.13
C ASP A 343 -0.96 -27.92 -18.05
N TRP A 344 -0.30 -28.59 -17.10
CA TRP A 344 1.12 -28.33 -16.79
C TRP A 344 2.07 -29.45 -17.16
N ARG A 345 1.57 -30.65 -17.46
CA ARG A 345 2.40 -31.85 -17.63
C ARG A 345 3.45 -31.71 -18.72
N LEU A 346 3.14 -31.05 -19.83
CA LEU A 346 4.13 -30.84 -20.90
C LEU A 346 5.30 -29.96 -20.43
N LEU A 347 5.02 -28.85 -19.77
CA LEU A 347 6.08 -27.98 -19.24
C LEU A 347 6.89 -28.66 -18.13
N LEU A 348 6.26 -29.47 -17.28
CA LEU A 348 6.95 -30.12 -16.17
C LEU A 348 7.77 -31.35 -16.58
N GLN A 349 7.35 -32.07 -17.64
CA GLN A 349 7.87 -33.41 -17.94
C GLN A 349 8.46 -33.56 -19.35
N SER A 350 8.16 -32.66 -20.30
CA SER A 350 8.67 -32.81 -21.67
C SER A 350 10.20 -32.72 -21.71
N PRO A 351 10.88 -33.59 -22.49
CA PRO A 351 12.34 -33.57 -22.62
C PRO A 351 12.85 -32.29 -23.31
N VAL A 352 11.99 -31.59 -24.04
CA VAL A 352 12.29 -30.33 -24.72
C VAL A 352 11.67 -29.13 -24.02
N SER A 353 11.13 -29.29 -22.81
CA SER A 353 10.48 -28.19 -22.09
C SER A 353 11.41 -26.99 -21.87
N PRO A 354 10.91 -25.75 -22.02
CA PRO A 354 11.65 -24.55 -21.62
C PRO A 354 11.90 -24.49 -20.09
N TRP A 355 11.16 -25.25 -19.27
CA TRP A 355 11.34 -25.33 -17.81
C TRP A 355 12.33 -26.42 -17.36
N ARG A 356 13.09 -27.00 -18.29
CA ARG A 356 14.12 -27.98 -17.96
C ARG A 356 15.21 -27.42 -17.01
N PRO A 357 15.71 -26.17 -17.16
CA PRO A 357 16.55 -25.55 -16.14
C PRO A 357 15.78 -25.38 -14.82
N ALA A 358 16.47 -25.43 -13.69
CA ALA A 358 15.83 -25.19 -12.39
C ALA A 358 15.27 -23.76 -12.30
N LEU A 359 14.14 -23.59 -11.62
CA LEU A 359 13.57 -22.28 -11.33
C LEU A 359 14.55 -21.42 -10.51
N GLN A 360 15.20 -22.04 -9.53
CA GLN A 360 16.15 -21.38 -8.66
C GLN A 360 17.46 -21.09 -9.41
N GLY A 361 17.86 -19.82 -9.44
CA GLY A 361 19.02 -19.36 -10.18
C GLY A 361 18.80 -19.22 -11.69
N LEU A 362 17.54 -19.20 -12.14
CA LEU A 362 17.18 -19.00 -13.55
C LEU A 362 17.75 -17.69 -14.12
N VAL A 363 17.79 -16.65 -13.29
CA VAL A 363 18.21 -15.29 -13.64
C VAL A 363 19.39 -14.87 -12.76
N GLY A 364 20.37 -14.17 -13.35
CA GLY A 364 21.54 -13.64 -12.65
C GLY A 364 21.23 -12.46 -11.71
N GLN A 365 21.99 -12.32 -10.62
CA GLN A 365 21.79 -11.26 -9.61
C GLN A 365 21.93 -9.84 -10.18
N GLU A 366 22.84 -9.63 -11.13
CA GLU A 366 23.04 -8.30 -11.76
C GLU A 366 21.77 -7.84 -12.50
N SER A 367 21.14 -8.74 -13.24
CA SER A 367 19.87 -8.49 -13.94
C SER A 367 18.74 -8.19 -12.94
N LEU A 368 18.68 -8.90 -11.81
CA LEU A 368 17.70 -8.64 -10.75
C LEU A 368 17.92 -7.28 -10.08
N GLU A 369 19.16 -6.94 -9.72
CA GLU A 369 19.48 -5.64 -9.10
C GLU A 369 19.15 -4.46 -10.01
N ARG A 370 19.42 -4.59 -11.31
CA ARG A 370 19.02 -3.63 -12.32
C ARG A 370 17.49 -3.47 -12.39
N SER A 371 16.76 -4.57 -12.48
CA SER A 371 15.29 -4.57 -12.48
C SER A 371 14.76 -3.89 -11.21
N ARG A 372 15.28 -4.24 -10.03
CA ARG A 372 14.89 -3.61 -8.76
C ARG A 372 15.07 -2.10 -8.76
N GLN A 373 16.14 -1.59 -9.36
CA GLN A 373 16.35 -0.15 -9.52
C GLN A 373 15.33 0.48 -10.49
N ALA A 374 15.04 -0.18 -11.61
CA ALA A 374 14.05 0.28 -12.58
C ALA A 374 12.63 0.35 -11.98
N ILE A 375 12.23 -0.67 -11.22
CA ILE A 375 10.92 -0.72 -10.54
C ILE A 375 10.78 0.37 -9.48
N ARG A 376 11.85 0.68 -8.73
CA ARG A 376 11.84 1.83 -7.81
C ARG A 376 11.80 3.16 -8.54
N ALA A 377 12.44 3.28 -9.70
CA ALA A 377 12.41 4.50 -10.51
C ALA A 377 10.99 4.86 -10.98
N TRP A 378 10.15 3.87 -11.29
CA TRP A 378 8.72 4.09 -11.56
C TRP A 378 7.96 4.73 -10.40
N ARG A 379 8.44 4.53 -9.17
CA ARG A 379 7.84 5.04 -7.92
C ARG A 379 8.67 6.16 -7.27
N ALA A 380 9.54 6.82 -8.04
CA ALA A 380 10.41 7.89 -7.53
C ALA A 380 9.64 9.19 -7.20
N ASP A 381 8.53 9.43 -7.88
CA ASP A 381 7.64 10.58 -7.62
C ASP A 381 6.96 10.43 -6.24
N PRO A 382 7.03 11.45 -5.35
CA PRO A 382 6.44 11.41 -4.01
C PRO A 382 4.95 11.05 -3.95
N ARG A 383 4.17 11.27 -5.02
CA ARG A 383 2.75 10.86 -5.02
C ARG A 383 2.56 9.36 -4.80
N HIS A 384 3.56 8.54 -5.12
CA HIS A 384 3.48 7.10 -4.90
C HIS A 384 3.50 6.73 -3.41
N TRP A 385 4.10 7.57 -2.56
CA TRP A 385 4.00 7.42 -1.11
C TRP A 385 2.59 7.72 -0.61
N VAL A 386 1.99 8.81 -1.10
CA VAL A 386 0.61 9.19 -0.78
C VAL A 386 -0.36 8.08 -1.18
N LEU A 387 -0.25 7.60 -2.43
CA LEU A 387 -1.05 6.49 -2.94
C LEU A 387 -0.84 5.20 -2.15
N ALA A 388 0.39 4.85 -1.78
CA ALA A 388 0.66 3.62 -1.04
C ALA A 388 0.08 3.63 0.39
N LEU A 389 0.17 4.77 1.08
CA LEU A 389 -0.43 4.94 2.42
C LEU A 389 -1.97 4.95 2.34
N ALA A 390 -2.53 5.74 1.43
CA ALA A 390 -3.98 5.82 1.24
C ALA A 390 -4.58 4.48 0.78
N ALA A 391 -3.83 3.68 0.00
CA ALA A 391 -4.29 2.37 -0.48
C ALA A 391 -4.48 1.30 0.61
N VAL A 392 -3.99 1.53 1.83
CA VAL A 392 -4.33 0.65 2.96
C VAL A 392 -5.79 0.83 3.39
N ARG A 393 -6.35 2.04 3.22
CA ARG A 393 -7.77 2.35 3.47
C ARG A 393 -8.64 2.11 2.23
N GLU A 394 -8.15 2.52 1.06
CA GLU A 394 -8.85 2.37 -0.23
C GLU A 394 -7.98 1.58 -1.24
N PRO A 395 -8.05 0.23 -1.24
CA PRO A 395 -7.15 -0.63 -2.02
C PRO A 395 -7.05 -0.27 -3.51
N GLU A 396 -8.16 0.14 -4.13
CA GLU A 396 -8.25 0.62 -5.52
C GLU A 396 -7.25 1.72 -5.88
N LEU A 397 -6.78 2.53 -4.91
CA LEU A 397 -5.78 3.57 -5.15
C LEU A 397 -4.41 3.00 -5.57
N ALA A 398 -4.08 1.78 -5.19
CA ALA A 398 -2.83 1.15 -5.59
C ALA A 398 -2.71 0.91 -7.10
N ALA A 399 -3.84 0.73 -7.80
CA ALA A 399 -3.84 0.59 -9.26
C ALA A 399 -3.40 1.87 -10.00
N ARG A 400 -3.27 3.00 -9.27
CA ARG A 400 -2.85 4.30 -9.81
C ARG A 400 -1.34 4.55 -9.69
N GLN A 401 -0.57 3.56 -9.24
CA GLN A 401 0.89 3.60 -9.22
C GLN A 401 1.47 3.61 -10.64
N GLY A 402 2.60 4.28 -10.89
CA GLY A 402 3.10 4.49 -12.25
C GLY A 402 2.50 5.74 -12.90
N PRO A 403 2.58 5.92 -14.23
CA PRO A 403 2.17 7.15 -14.91
C PRO A 403 0.81 7.68 -14.46
N ALA A 404 0.74 8.98 -14.17
CA ALA A 404 -0.50 9.63 -13.73
C ALA A 404 -1.58 9.53 -14.83
N GLY A 405 -2.78 9.12 -14.44
CA GLY A 405 -3.95 9.09 -15.30
C GLY A 405 -4.95 10.20 -14.94
N PRO A 406 -5.91 10.50 -15.82
CA PRO A 406 -6.98 11.43 -15.51
C PRO A 406 -7.83 10.93 -14.33
N VAL A 407 -8.24 11.84 -13.44
CA VAL A 407 -9.19 11.51 -12.38
C VAL A 407 -10.61 11.57 -12.94
N SER A 408 -11.43 10.54 -12.65
CA SER A 408 -12.81 10.51 -13.11
C SER A 408 -13.64 11.62 -12.46
N THR A 409 -14.70 12.09 -13.13
CA THR A 409 -15.59 13.10 -12.55
C THR A 409 -16.23 12.61 -11.24
N ALA A 410 -16.66 11.35 -11.17
CA ALA A 410 -17.21 10.78 -9.94
C ALA A 410 -16.20 10.87 -8.78
N ARG A 411 -14.94 10.48 -9.03
CA ARG A 411 -13.90 10.57 -7.99
C ARG A 411 -13.57 12.01 -7.59
N ARG A 412 -13.60 12.95 -8.52
CA ARG A 412 -13.41 14.38 -8.22
C ARG A 412 -14.51 14.92 -7.30
N ASP A 413 -15.75 14.58 -7.62
CA ASP A 413 -16.92 15.01 -6.85
C ASP A 413 -16.92 14.37 -5.45
N ASP A 414 -16.63 13.06 -5.36
CA ASP A 414 -16.52 12.33 -4.09
C ASP A 414 -15.40 12.90 -3.21
N ALA A 415 -14.22 13.18 -3.78
CA ALA A 415 -13.12 13.77 -3.06
C ALA A 415 -13.45 15.19 -2.56
N LEU A 416 -14.08 16.02 -3.41
CA LEU A 416 -14.51 17.36 -3.01
C LEU A 416 -15.57 17.32 -1.89
N GLN A 417 -16.53 16.39 -1.97
CA GLN A 417 -17.54 16.18 -0.95
C GLN A 417 -16.90 15.72 0.36
N TYR A 418 -15.97 14.75 0.32
CA TYR A 418 -15.27 14.28 1.51
C TYR A 418 -14.53 15.42 2.21
N LEU A 419 -13.75 16.21 1.46
CA LEU A 419 -13.03 17.36 2.01
C LEU A 419 -13.98 18.36 2.66
N ALA A 420 -15.10 18.69 2.01
CA ALA A 420 -16.06 19.66 2.53
C ALA A 420 -16.87 19.13 3.73
N GLU A 421 -17.37 17.90 3.70
CA GLU A 421 -18.30 17.37 4.71
C GLU A 421 -17.58 16.73 5.90
N THR A 422 -16.41 16.11 5.69
CA THR A 422 -15.67 15.40 6.75
C THR A 422 -14.60 16.27 7.38
N LEU A 423 -13.91 17.10 6.59
CA LEU A 423 -12.78 17.91 7.06
C LEU A 423 -13.11 19.40 7.18
N ASP A 424 -14.24 19.85 6.64
CA ASP A 424 -14.55 21.27 6.42
C ASP A 424 -13.42 22.02 5.70
N LEU A 425 -12.77 21.33 4.75
CA LEU A 425 -11.65 21.83 3.97
C LEU A 425 -12.11 22.21 2.57
N HIS A 426 -11.94 23.48 2.20
CA HIS A 426 -12.41 24.03 0.94
C HIS A 426 -11.25 24.54 0.05
N PRO A 427 -11.35 24.40 -1.28
CA PRO A 427 -10.26 24.81 -2.20
C PRO A 427 -9.88 26.29 -2.13
N ASP A 428 -10.83 27.18 -1.80
CA ASP A 428 -10.61 28.62 -1.66
C ASP A 428 -9.70 28.99 -0.48
N GLU A 429 -9.47 28.06 0.45
CA GLU A 429 -8.54 28.22 1.58
C GLU A 429 -7.08 27.98 1.19
N GLY A 430 -6.84 27.33 0.05
CA GLY A 430 -5.52 27.00 -0.46
C GLY A 430 -4.82 25.85 0.27
N ILE A 431 -3.67 25.43 -0.26
CA ILE A 431 -2.92 24.25 0.22
C ILE A 431 -2.44 24.35 1.68
N SER A 432 -2.23 25.57 2.19
CA SER A 432 -1.72 25.78 3.56
C SER A 432 -2.69 25.26 4.62
N ALA A 433 -3.97 25.20 4.29
CA ALA A 433 -5.01 24.65 5.15
C ALA A 433 -4.77 23.18 5.52
N LEU A 434 -4.14 22.38 4.64
CA LEU A 434 -3.81 20.99 4.92
C LEU A 434 -2.85 20.84 6.11
N SER A 435 -2.05 21.87 6.42
CA SER A 435 -1.11 21.81 7.55
C SER A 435 -1.81 21.63 8.91
N ARG A 436 -3.09 21.98 9.02
CA ARG A 436 -3.95 21.75 10.21
C ARG A 436 -3.97 20.29 10.64
N TYR A 437 -3.92 19.37 9.68
CA TYR A 437 -4.03 17.93 9.90
C TYR A 437 -2.66 17.25 10.09
N TRP A 438 -1.57 18.00 10.04
CA TRP A 438 -0.26 17.54 10.49
C TRP A 438 -0.06 17.91 11.97
N LEU A 439 -0.19 16.91 12.84
CA LEU A 439 -0.24 16.98 14.31
C LEU A 439 1.03 16.43 15.03
N PRO A 440 2.23 16.99 14.81
CA PRO A 440 3.48 16.43 15.36
C PRO A 440 3.52 16.45 16.91
N ALA A 441 2.78 17.35 17.58
CA ALA A 441 2.70 17.35 19.03
C ALA A 441 1.88 16.16 19.58
N GLN A 442 0.90 15.68 18.83
CA GLN A 442 0.15 14.46 19.16
C GLN A 442 1.07 13.23 19.08
N ALA A 443 1.87 13.12 18.01
CA ALA A 443 2.85 12.05 17.88
C ALA A 443 3.86 12.08 19.05
N HIS A 444 4.38 13.26 19.42
CA HIS A 444 5.25 13.41 20.58
C HIS A 444 4.58 12.96 21.89
N HIS A 445 3.34 13.38 22.13
CA HIS A 445 2.58 12.99 23.31
C HIS A 445 2.44 11.47 23.42
N LEU A 446 2.06 10.80 22.34
CA LEU A 446 1.95 9.34 22.28
C LEU A 446 3.31 8.65 22.52
N ASN A 447 4.37 9.14 21.88
CA ASN A 447 5.73 8.63 22.07
C ASN A 447 6.18 8.74 23.53
N GLN A 448 5.86 9.86 24.18
CA GLN A 448 6.22 10.10 25.57
C GLN A 448 5.41 9.21 26.53
N LEU A 449 4.09 9.09 26.33
CA LEU A 449 3.27 8.15 27.10
C LEU A 449 3.74 6.71 26.95
N ALA A 450 4.10 6.27 25.74
CA ALA A 450 4.62 4.93 25.49
C ALA A 450 5.95 4.68 26.21
N ALA A 451 6.87 5.66 26.20
CA ALA A 451 8.13 5.60 26.92
C ALA A 451 7.91 5.51 28.44
N ASP A 452 7.03 6.34 28.99
CA ASP A 452 6.73 6.35 30.42
C ASP A 452 5.99 5.07 30.86
N ALA A 453 5.08 4.55 30.03
CA ALA A 453 4.38 3.28 30.27
C ALA A 453 5.36 2.10 30.36
N ALA A 454 6.38 2.08 29.50
CA ALA A 454 7.41 1.03 29.52
C ALA A 454 8.28 1.04 30.79
N HIS A 455 8.39 2.20 31.46
CA HIS A 455 9.19 2.39 32.67
C HIS A 455 8.35 2.51 33.95
N GLY A 456 7.02 2.38 33.87
CA GLY A 456 6.13 2.54 35.02
C GLY A 456 6.10 3.96 35.58
N ALA A 457 6.30 4.97 34.71
CA ALA A 457 6.35 6.39 35.06
C ALA A 457 5.08 7.17 34.66
N LEU A 458 4.02 6.47 34.23
CA LEU A 458 2.73 7.09 33.90
C LEU A 458 2.10 7.79 35.13
N PRO A 459 1.29 8.84 34.90
CA PRO A 459 0.53 9.49 35.97
C PRO A 459 -0.41 8.52 36.71
N PRO A 460 -0.73 8.82 38.00
CA PRO A 460 -1.63 7.98 38.78
C PRO A 460 -3.05 7.95 38.20
N ALA A 461 -3.79 6.88 38.50
CA ALA A 461 -5.19 6.70 38.12
C ALA A 461 -6.16 7.52 38.99
N GLU A 462 -5.76 7.81 40.23
CA GLU A 462 -6.49 8.65 41.17
C GLU A 462 -5.94 10.08 41.10
N THR A 463 -6.84 11.04 40.94
CA THR A 463 -6.55 12.48 40.89
C THR A 463 -7.37 13.18 41.98
N SER A 464 -7.07 14.46 42.28
CA SER A 464 -7.90 15.24 43.21
C SER A 464 -9.34 15.44 42.75
N PHE A 465 -9.67 15.13 41.49
CA PHE A 465 -10.99 15.31 40.89
C PHE A 465 -11.80 14.01 40.80
N GLY A 466 -11.16 12.86 40.98
CA GLY A 466 -11.79 11.56 40.85
C GLY A 466 -10.86 10.50 40.26
N HIS A 467 -11.46 9.40 39.83
CA HIS A 467 -10.77 8.25 39.25
C HIS A 467 -10.95 8.22 37.74
N ALA A 468 -9.87 7.95 37.02
CA ALA A 468 -9.91 7.74 35.59
C ALA A 468 -10.69 6.47 35.23
N ASP A 469 -11.28 6.48 34.03
CA ASP A 469 -12.01 5.33 33.50
C ASP A 469 -11.09 4.11 33.36
N PRO A 470 -11.46 2.93 33.90
CA PRO A 470 -10.63 1.73 33.82
C PRO A 470 -10.30 1.28 32.39
N ALA A 471 -11.19 1.47 31.42
CA ALA A 471 -10.91 1.10 30.03
C ALA A 471 -9.90 2.07 29.40
N GLY A 472 -10.05 3.37 29.65
CA GLY A 472 -9.06 4.39 29.28
C GLY A 472 -7.67 4.13 29.87
N LEU A 473 -7.60 3.73 31.15
CA LEU A 473 -6.34 3.36 31.82
C LEU A 473 -5.70 2.12 31.19
N ALA A 474 -6.50 1.10 30.86
CA ALA A 474 -5.99 -0.10 30.19
C ALA A 474 -5.41 0.22 28.80
N SER A 475 -6.08 1.09 28.03
CA SER A 475 -5.59 1.57 26.74
C SER A 475 -4.27 2.35 26.88
N ARG A 476 -4.21 3.30 27.82
CA ARG A 476 -2.99 4.06 28.15
C ARG A 476 -1.84 3.17 28.56
N ASP A 477 -2.05 2.23 29.47
CA ASP A 477 -1.00 1.33 29.94
C ASP A 477 -0.50 0.38 28.84
N ALA A 478 -1.37 0.04 27.88
CA ALA A 478 -1.01 -0.77 26.72
C ALA A 478 -0.02 -0.07 25.78
N LEU A 479 0.06 1.27 25.79
CA LEU A 479 0.98 2.06 24.96
C LEU A 479 2.44 1.69 25.15
N ARG A 480 2.82 1.05 26.26
CA ARG A 480 4.18 0.50 26.47
C ARG A 480 4.67 -0.37 25.29
N ARG A 481 3.74 -1.03 24.57
CA ARG A 481 4.03 -1.84 23.37
C ARG A 481 4.56 -0.99 22.21
N GLY A 482 4.15 0.28 22.13
CA GLY A 482 4.60 1.26 21.14
C GLY A 482 5.95 1.92 21.46
N SER A 483 6.54 1.70 22.64
CA SER A 483 7.75 2.42 23.11
C SER A 483 8.98 2.33 22.21
N ARG A 484 9.02 1.38 21.27
CA ARG A 484 10.10 1.20 20.29
C ARG A 484 9.81 1.80 18.93
N HIS A 485 8.60 2.32 18.71
CA HIS A 485 8.06 2.68 17.41
C HIS A 485 7.59 4.13 17.44
N ALA A 486 8.12 4.99 16.57
CA ALA A 486 7.64 6.36 16.45
C ALA A 486 6.16 6.38 16.06
N ALA A 487 5.37 7.22 16.74
CA ALA A 487 3.93 7.42 16.51
C ALA A 487 3.61 8.26 15.27
N THR A 488 4.60 8.88 14.62
CA THR A 488 4.39 9.72 13.42
C THR A 488 3.49 9.05 12.37
N ILE A 489 3.62 7.73 12.15
CA ILE A 489 2.80 7.00 11.17
C ILE A 489 1.30 7.01 11.47
N HIS A 490 0.89 7.06 12.74
CA HIS A 490 -0.53 7.12 13.14
C HIS A 490 -1.22 8.41 12.64
N MET A 491 -0.47 9.51 12.60
CA MET A 491 -0.92 10.77 12.01
C MET A 491 -0.72 10.78 10.50
N ALA A 492 0.43 10.30 10.03
CA ALA A 492 0.85 10.42 8.64
C ALA A 492 -0.05 9.64 7.68
N GLU A 493 -0.63 8.52 8.12
CA GLU A 493 -1.57 7.75 7.30
C GLU A 493 -2.86 8.53 6.98
N LYS A 494 -3.45 9.20 7.98
CA LYS A 494 -4.64 10.06 7.78
C LYS A 494 -4.30 11.26 6.91
N TYR A 495 -3.17 11.88 7.21
CA TYR A 495 -2.67 13.00 6.41
C TYR A 495 -2.48 12.61 4.95
N ALA A 496 -1.91 11.43 4.67
CA ALA A 496 -1.76 10.92 3.31
C ALA A 496 -3.11 10.72 2.62
N PHE A 497 -4.12 10.21 3.34
CA PHE A 497 -5.47 10.09 2.81
C PHE A 497 -6.09 11.45 2.46
N TYR A 498 -5.97 12.44 3.35
CA TYR A 498 -6.48 13.80 3.11
C TYR A 498 -5.75 14.48 1.94
N LEU A 499 -4.43 14.29 1.86
CA LEU A 499 -3.63 14.78 0.74
C LEU A 499 -4.05 14.11 -0.57
N GLN A 500 -4.37 12.81 -0.56
CA GLN A 500 -4.89 12.12 -1.74
C GLN A 500 -6.24 12.68 -2.19
N MET A 501 -7.16 12.99 -1.26
CA MET A 501 -8.44 13.64 -1.60
C MET A 501 -8.22 15.02 -2.21
N ALA A 502 -7.29 15.81 -1.66
CA ALA A 502 -6.93 17.12 -2.21
C ALA A 502 -6.30 17.02 -3.61
N MET A 503 -5.51 15.97 -3.88
CA MET A 503 -4.99 15.68 -5.22
C MET A 503 -6.11 15.22 -6.17
N ASP A 504 -7.04 14.41 -5.68
CA ASP A 504 -8.11 13.84 -6.49
C ASP A 504 -9.17 14.85 -6.89
N CYS A 505 -9.47 15.87 -6.07
CA CYS A 505 -10.49 16.86 -6.42
C CYS A 505 -10.05 17.85 -7.52
N GLU A 506 -8.74 17.88 -7.86
CA GLU A 506 -8.13 18.78 -8.86
C GLU A 506 -8.41 20.29 -8.64
N ALA A 507 -8.86 20.68 -7.44
CA ALA A 507 -9.25 22.06 -7.12
C ALA A 507 -8.15 22.86 -6.39
N PHE A 508 -7.10 22.19 -5.91
CA PHE A 508 -5.95 22.79 -5.24
C PHE A 508 -4.75 22.95 -6.18
N ASP A 509 -3.76 23.75 -5.77
CA ASP A 509 -2.51 23.93 -6.50
C ASP A 509 -1.67 22.63 -6.53
N ALA A 510 -1.47 22.09 -7.73
CA ALA A 510 -0.80 20.80 -7.93
C ALA A 510 0.68 20.80 -7.54
N GLU A 511 1.41 21.89 -7.77
CA GLU A 511 2.83 22.01 -7.39
C GLU A 511 2.97 22.01 -5.86
N GLY A 512 2.10 22.76 -5.18
CA GLY A 512 2.01 22.77 -3.72
C GLY A 512 1.69 21.41 -3.11
N LEU A 513 0.73 20.67 -3.67
CA LEU A 513 0.40 19.32 -3.21
C LEU A 513 1.58 18.35 -3.40
N ALA A 514 2.32 18.46 -4.51
CA ALA A 514 3.51 17.66 -4.74
C ALA A 514 4.62 17.96 -3.72
N ALA A 515 4.78 19.22 -3.29
CA ALA A 515 5.70 19.59 -2.21
C ALA A 515 5.29 19.01 -0.85
N LEU A 516 3.98 18.98 -0.54
CA LEU A 516 3.48 18.32 0.68
C LEU A 516 3.69 16.80 0.65
N ALA A 517 3.50 16.17 -0.52
CA ALA A 517 3.79 14.75 -0.71
C ALA A 517 5.29 14.44 -0.49
N ASP A 518 6.17 15.33 -0.96
CA ASP A 518 7.60 15.19 -0.73
C ASP A 518 7.99 15.38 0.75
N ALA A 519 7.39 16.36 1.42
CA ALA A 519 7.60 16.58 2.85
C ALA A 519 7.11 15.40 3.70
N LEU A 520 5.97 14.79 3.33
CA LEU A 520 5.47 13.55 3.95
C LEU A 520 6.48 12.40 3.77
N ARG A 521 6.93 12.16 2.53
CA ARG A 521 7.97 11.16 2.23
C ARG A 521 9.24 11.40 3.05
N ALA A 522 9.75 12.63 3.06
CA ALA A 522 10.97 13.00 3.77
C ALA A 522 10.84 12.76 5.28
N SER A 523 9.68 13.11 5.86
CA SER A 523 9.37 12.86 7.27
C SER A 523 9.36 11.37 7.59
N LEU A 524 8.69 10.55 6.77
CA LEU A 524 8.63 9.11 6.99
C LEU A 524 10.01 8.44 6.82
N CYS A 525 10.77 8.80 5.79
CA CYS A 525 12.14 8.29 5.61
C CYS A 525 13.10 8.73 6.74
N ARG A 526 12.80 9.83 7.42
CA ARG A 526 13.58 10.31 8.57
C ARG A 526 13.35 9.46 9.82
N PHE A 527 12.10 9.09 10.09
CA PHE A 527 11.71 8.35 11.29
C PHE A 527 11.75 6.83 11.11
N TYR A 528 11.61 6.34 9.88
CA TYR A 528 11.62 4.92 9.55
C TYR A 528 12.71 4.64 8.50
N PRO A 529 13.73 3.83 8.83
CA PRO A 529 14.86 3.59 7.92
C PRO A 529 14.52 2.67 6.75
N ASP A 530 13.47 1.87 6.86
CA ASP A 530 13.08 0.84 5.89
C ASP A 530 11.57 0.53 6.00
N PRO A 531 10.96 -0.10 4.98
CA PRO A 531 9.52 -0.36 4.96
C PRO A 531 9.05 -1.25 6.10
N ARG A 532 9.86 -2.21 6.52
CA ARG A 532 9.52 -3.11 7.61
C ARG A 532 9.36 -2.33 8.92
N ARG A 533 10.26 -1.40 9.21
CA ARG A 533 10.16 -0.54 10.41
C ARG A 533 8.93 0.36 10.39
N LEU A 534 8.55 0.88 9.22
CA LEU A 534 7.33 1.67 9.07
C LEU A 534 6.09 0.82 9.32
N LEU A 535 5.99 -0.35 8.67
CA LEU A 535 4.81 -1.23 8.77
C LEU A 535 4.67 -1.87 10.16
N GLU A 536 5.77 -2.29 10.79
CA GLU A 536 5.79 -2.75 12.18
C GLU A 536 5.26 -1.66 13.14
N ALA A 537 5.71 -0.41 12.94
CA ALA A 537 5.25 0.72 13.74
C ALA A 537 3.77 1.01 13.50
N TRP A 538 3.32 1.02 12.25
CA TRP A 538 1.94 1.28 11.89
C TRP A 538 1.00 0.26 12.49
N ALA A 539 1.24 -1.04 12.28
CA ALA A 539 0.41 -2.10 12.85
C ALA A 539 0.37 -2.07 14.38
N THR A 540 1.46 -1.63 15.02
CA THR A 540 1.52 -1.47 16.48
C THR A 540 0.63 -0.32 16.95
N TRP A 541 0.72 0.85 16.31
CA TRP A 541 -0.07 2.02 16.69
C TRP A 541 -1.56 1.87 16.34
N GLU A 542 -1.89 1.29 15.18
CA GLU A 542 -3.24 0.94 14.79
C GLU A 542 -3.92 0.02 15.82
N GLY A 543 -3.21 -1.01 16.30
CA GLY A 543 -3.73 -1.90 17.34
C GLY A 543 -3.76 -1.31 18.76
N LEU A 544 -3.12 -0.16 18.99
CA LEU A 544 -3.11 0.54 20.28
C LEU A 544 -4.15 1.65 20.38
N LEU A 545 -4.47 2.28 19.26
CA LEU A 545 -5.37 3.41 19.13
C LEU A 545 -6.43 3.10 18.06
N PRO A 546 -7.29 2.09 18.28
CA PRO A 546 -8.33 1.74 17.31
C PRO A 546 -9.30 2.92 17.16
N GLU A 547 -9.69 3.20 15.92
CA GLU A 547 -10.74 4.18 15.65
C GLU A 547 -12.11 3.60 16.01
N GLU A 548 -12.91 4.37 16.75
CA GLU A 548 -14.29 3.98 17.04
C GLU A 548 -15.08 3.86 15.74
N GLU A 549 -15.93 2.83 15.65
CA GLU A 549 -16.81 2.56 14.50
C GLU A 549 -16.12 2.16 13.19
N GLN A 550 -14.79 2.17 13.10
CA GLN A 550 -14.04 1.69 11.93
C GLN A 550 -13.43 0.29 12.15
N PRO A 551 -13.36 -0.55 11.10
CA PRO A 551 -12.61 -1.80 11.17
C PRO A 551 -11.13 -1.51 11.34
N SER A 552 -10.43 -2.34 12.13
CA SER A 552 -8.99 -2.20 12.28
C SER A 552 -8.26 -2.57 10.99
N LEU A 553 -7.22 -1.80 10.67
CA LEU A 553 -6.35 -1.99 9.50
C LEU A 553 -5.15 -2.90 9.76
N VAL A 554 -5.05 -3.53 10.94
CA VAL A 554 -3.87 -4.32 11.32
C VAL A 554 -3.61 -5.46 10.33
N VAL A 555 -4.65 -6.13 9.82
CA VAL A 555 -4.48 -7.28 8.92
C VAL A 555 -3.92 -6.82 7.56
N GLU A 556 -4.43 -5.71 7.05
CA GLU A 556 -4.03 -5.05 5.82
C GLU A 556 -2.57 -4.58 5.89
N ILE A 557 -2.20 -3.94 7.01
CA ILE A 557 -0.82 -3.48 7.25
C ILE A 557 0.14 -4.67 7.35
N ARG A 558 -0.25 -5.76 8.03
CA ARG A 558 0.59 -6.96 8.17
C ARG A 558 0.76 -7.68 6.85
N TRP A 559 -0.27 -7.74 6.00
CA TRP A 559 -0.13 -8.26 4.64
C TRP A 559 0.98 -7.52 3.88
N HIS A 560 1.00 -6.18 3.99
CA HIS A 560 2.03 -5.35 3.37
C HIS A 560 3.44 -5.58 3.92
N GLU A 561 3.58 -6.07 5.15
CA GLU A 561 4.87 -6.43 5.76
C GLU A 561 5.37 -7.80 5.28
N GLU A 562 4.44 -8.73 5.02
CA GLU A 562 4.73 -10.13 4.73
C GLU A 562 4.86 -10.44 3.23
N ASP A 563 4.09 -9.77 2.37
CA ASP A 563 4.13 -10.00 0.92
C ASP A 563 5.35 -9.32 0.26
N PRO A 564 6.25 -10.07 -0.41
CA PRO A 564 7.44 -9.49 -1.03
C PRO A 564 7.13 -8.55 -2.21
N GLY A 565 5.95 -8.67 -2.81
CA GLY A 565 5.48 -7.78 -3.86
C GLY A 565 4.94 -6.45 -3.35
N SER A 566 4.59 -6.35 -2.05
CA SER A 566 4.03 -5.17 -1.41
C SER A 566 4.71 -3.87 -1.85
N LEU A 567 3.89 -2.91 -2.25
CA LEU A 567 4.28 -1.59 -2.77
C LEU A 567 5.34 -0.90 -1.89
N PHE A 568 5.25 -1.02 -0.57
CA PHE A 568 6.16 -0.41 0.39
C PHE A 568 7.61 -0.85 0.21
N HIS A 569 7.86 -2.10 -0.21
CA HIS A 569 9.21 -2.60 -0.50
C HIS A 569 9.84 -1.98 -1.76
N TRP A 570 9.01 -1.35 -2.59
CA TRP A 570 9.36 -0.82 -3.91
C TRP A 570 9.21 0.70 -4.01
N LEU A 571 8.89 1.39 -2.92
CA LEU A 571 8.97 2.85 -2.80
C LEU A 571 10.43 3.33 -2.81
N ASP A 572 10.64 4.60 -3.16
CA ASP A 572 11.96 5.23 -3.11
C ASP A 572 12.31 5.66 -1.68
N TRP A 573 13.00 4.79 -0.93
CA TRP A 573 13.49 5.01 0.43
C TRP A 573 14.77 5.87 0.44
N ARG A 574 14.64 7.16 0.11
CA ARG A 574 15.75 8.13 0.15
C ARG A 574 15.45 9.25 1.13
N ALA A 575 16.33 9.40 2.12
CA ALA A 575 16.29 10.56 3.02
C ALA A 575 16.73 11.82 2.25
N GLY A 576 15.79 12.71 1.97
CA GLY A 576 16.04 14.05 1.41
C GLY A 576 16.40 15.08 2.49
N GLU A 577 16.33 16.37 2.13
CA GLU A 577 16.35 17.44 3.12
C GLU A 577 15.13 17.30 4.04
N TRP A 578 15.34 17.53 5.35
CA TRP A 578 14.27 17.37 6.32
C TRP A 578 13.27 18.52 6.20
N GLN A 579 12.03 18.17 5.86
CA GLN A 579 10.88 19.06 5.83
C GLN A 579 9.64 18.29 6.29
N GLU A 580 8.77 18.96 7.04
CA GLU A 580 7.47 18.43 7.45
C GLU A 580 6.33 19.11 6.68
N PRO A 581 5.20 18.41 6.45
CA PRO A 581 4.03 19.00 5.79
C PRO A 581 3.42 20.20 6.52
N GLY A 582 3.64 20.32 7.83
CA GLY A 582 3.18 21.44 8.65
C GLY A 582 4.19 21.86 9.72
N PRO A 583 3.95 22.99 10.40
CA PRO A 583 4.86 23.50 11.42
C PRO A 583 4.94 22.57 12.64
N ARG A 584 6.16 22.21 13.04
CA ARG A 584 6.41 21.50 14.31
C ARG A 584 6.63 22.50 15.45
N PRO A 585 5.79 22.53 16.50
CA PRO A 585 6.02 23.40 17.65
C PRO A 585 7.24 22.92 18.45
N SER A 586 7.89 23.83 19.18
CA SER A 586 8.86 23.44 20.20
C SER A 586 8.14 22.84 21.41
N LEU A 587 8.86 22.05 22.20
CA LEU A 587 8.29 21.49 23.44
C LEU A 587 7.78 22.61 24.38
N ASN A 588 8.52 23.72 24.48
CA ASN A 588 8.14 24.86 25.32
C ASN A 588 6.85 25.53 24.81
N LEU A 589 6.74 25.77 23.50
CA LEU A 589 5.51 26.34 22.92
C LEU A 589 4.32 25.40 23.10
N PHE A 590 4.51 24.10 22.90
CA PHE A 590 3.45 23.12 23.13
C PHE A 590 3.01 23.06 24.60
N THR A 591 3.95 23.10 25.55
CA THR A 591 3.64 23.22 26.98
C THR A 591 2.88 24.50 27.32
N ALA A 592 3.25 25.64 26.72
CA ALA A 592 2.54 26.89 26.96
C ALA A 592 1.12 26.87 26.38
N MET A 593 0.92 26.33 25.17
CA MET A 593 -0.42 26.14 24.60
C MET A 593 -1.28 25.19 25.44
N ALA A 594 -0.68 24.15 26.03
CA ALA A 594 -1.38 23.20 26.90
C ALA A 594 -1.92 23.82 28.20
N LEU A 595 -1.53 25.04 28.59
CA LEU A 595 -2.06 25.74 29.76
C LEU A 595 -3.55 26.08 29.63
N VAL A 596 -4.10 26.09 28.40
CA VAL A 596 -5.54 26.20 28.17
C VAL A 596 -6.35 25.14 28.92
N GLY A 597 -5.77 23.96 29.16
CA GLY A 597 -6.47 22.86 29.82
C GLY A 597 -7.70 22.40 29.03
N PRO A 598 -8.62 21.66 29.68
CA PRO A 598 -9.81 21.14 29.03
C PRO A 598 -10.90 22.19 28.75
N LEU A 599 -10.56 23.47 28.59
CA LEU A 599 -11.51 24.49 28.12
C LEU A 599 -11.88 24.25 26.67
N ASN A 600 -10.95 23.73 25.87
CA ASN A 600 -11.12 23.35 24.47
C ASN A 600 -10.38 22.04 24.16
N SER A 601 -10.59 21.51 22.97
CA SER A 601 -9.81 20.37 22.47
C SER A 601 -8.31 20.70 22.45
N PRO A 602 -7.42 19.72 22.71
CA PRO A 602 -5.99 19.99 22.73
C PRO A 602 -5.45 20.52 21.40
N ALA A 603 -4.69 21.62 21.46
CA ALA A 603 -4.02 22.21 20.29
C ALA A 603 -2.77 21.39 19.92
N TRP A 604 -2.94 20.35 19.10
CA TRP A 604 -1.86 19.45 18.66
C TRP A 604 -0.96 20.01 17.54
N SER A 605 -1.36 21.12 16.91
CA SER A 605 -0.63 21.82 15.87
C SER A 605 -0.37 23.27 16.28
N LEU A 606 0.63 23.92 15.66
CA LEU A 606 0.90 25.33 15.91
C LEU A 606 -0.20 26.20 15.24
N PRO A 607 -0.89 27.09 15.98
CA PRO A 607 -1.92 27.93 15.40
C PRO A 607 -1.38 28.86 14.31
N HIS A 608 -2.12 29.00 13.23
CA HIS A 608 -1.80 29.83 12.07
C HIS A 608 -3.08 30.55 11.61
N PRO A 609 -2.97 31.62 10.78
CA PRO A 609 -4.16 32.34 10.36
C PRO A 609 -5.07 31.42 9.56
N GLU A 610 -6.31 31.29 9.99
CA GLU A 610 -7.32 30.48 9.32
C GLU A 610 -7.89 31.22 8.10
N SER A 611 -8.71 30.52 7.32
CA SER A 611 -9.42 31.10 6.19
C SER A 611 -10.49 32.10 6.62
N GLU A 612 -10.95 32.95 5.71
CA GLU A 612 -12.00 33.93 6.03
C GLU A 612 -13.28 33.27 6.56
N ARG A 613 -13.56 32.04 6.10
CA ARG A 613 -14.71 31.22 6.52
C ARG A 613 -14.61 30.84 7.99
N GLU A 614 -13.52 30.20 8.38
CA GLU A 614 -13.24 29.80 9.76
C GLU A 614 -13.17 31.00 10.70
N ARG A 615 -12.64 32.13 10.22
CA ARG A 615 -12.57 33.37 11.00
C ARG A 615 -13.94 33.92 11.38
N VAL A 616 -15.02 33.60 10.66
CA VAL A 616 -16.37 34.03 11.05
C VAL A 616 -16.78 33.33 12.35
N SER A 617 -16.70 32.00 12.38
CA SER A 617 -17.06 31.20 13.56
C SER A 617 -16.24 31.59 14.78
N ILE A 618 -14.93 31.81 14.61
CA ILE A 618 -14.05 32.24 15.72
C ILE A 618 -14.44 33.65 16.20
N ARG A 619 -14.74 34.60 15.30
CA ARG A 619 -15.19 35.96 15.68
C ARG A 619 -16.52 35.92 16.44
N GLU A 620 -17.49 35.13 15.98
CA GLU A 620 -18.79 35.00 16.64
C GLU A 620 -18.64 34.39 18.04
N TRP A 621 -17.75 33.41 18.21
CA TRP A 621 -17.44 32.86 19.53
C TRP A 621 -16.80 33.90 20.45
N ILE A 622 -15.78 34.65 19.98
CA ILE A 622 -15.12 35.70 20.79
C ILE A 622 -16.10 36.80 21.18
N ASP A 623 -16.89 37.32 20.24
CA ASP A 623 -17.90 38.36 20.50
C ASP A 623 -18.99 37.84 21.46
N GLY A 624 -19.47 36.61 21.27
CA GLY A 624 -20.50 36.00 22.11
C GLY A 624 -20.06 35.73 23.55
N HIS A 625 -18.80 35.36 23.78
CA HIS A 625 -18.30 34.97 25.12
C HIS A 625 -17.59 36.11 25.87
N TYR A 626 -16.90 37.00 25.14
CA TYR A 626 -16.06 38.04 25.72
C TYR A 626 -16.44 39.46 25.29
N GLY A 627 -17.30 39.61 24.26
CA GLY A 627 -17.69 40.92 23.73
C GLY A 627 -16.56 41.67 23.02
N LEU A 628 -15.55 40.96 22.53
CA LEU A 628 -14.38 41.56 21.88
C LEU A 628 -14.56 41.56 20.36
N GLN A 629 -14.49 42.72 19.73
CA GLN A 629 -14.82 42.91 18.32
C GLN A 629 -13.60 43.16 17.43
N GLY A 630 -12.41 43.31 18.02
CA GLY A 630 -11.18 43.54 17.26
C GLY A 630 -9.87 43.26 18.01
N ALA A 631 -8.78 43.35 17.25
CA ALA A 631 -7.43 43.03 17.72
C ALA A 631 -6.94 43.93 18.87
N GLU A 632 -7.34 45.20 18.91
CA GLU A 632 -6.95 46.15 19.97
C GLU A 632 -7.60 45.77 21.31
N GLU A 633 -8.93 45.62 21.32
CA GLU A 633 -9.70 45.20 22.51
C GLU A 633 -9.22 43.85 23.04
N LEU A 634 -8.97 42.89 22.14
CA LEU A 634 -8.42 41.60 22.52
C LEU A 634 -7.00 41.72 23.10
N GLY A 635 -6.14 42.57 22.53
CA GLY A 635 -4.81 42.84 23.07
C GLY A 635 -4.85 43.40 24.50
N GLU A 636 -5.74 44.36 24.75
CA GLU A 636 -5.97 44.93 26.09
C GLU A 636 -6.52 43.88 27.06
N PHE A 637 -7.43 43.01 26.61
CA PHE A 637 -8.00 41.96 27.46
C PHE A 637 -6.98 40.87 27.81
N LEU A 638 -6.11 40.49 26.86
CA LEU A 638 -4.99 39.57 27.13
C LEU A 638 -4.01 40.16 28.16
N GLU A 639 -3.72 41.46 28.06
CA GLU A 639 -2.89 42.15 29.05
C GLU A 639 -3.57 42.20 30.42
N PHE A 640 -4.88 42.48 30.46
CA PHE A 640 -5.69 42.43 31.68
C PHE A 640 -5.58 41.04 32.34
N LEU A 641 -5.84 39.95 31.62
CA LEU A 641 -5.78 38.58 32.16
C LEU A 641 -4.40 38.23 32.72
N LEU A 642 -3.32 38.61 32.03
CA LEU A 642 -1.95 38.31 32.44
C LEU A 642 -1.50 39.15 33.64
N GLU A 643 -1.94 40.41 33.78
CA GLU A 643 -1.48 41.30 34.85
C GLU A 643 -2.37 41.26 36.09
N SER A 644 -3.69 41.39 35.90
CA SER A 644 -4.67 41.51 36.97
C SER A 644 -5.63 40.33 36.99
N GLY A 645 -6.35 40.09 35.89
CA GLY A 645 -7.30 39.01 35.67
C GLY A 645 -8.54 39.04 36.57
N ASP A 646 -9.43 38.08 36.34
CA ASP A 646 -10.61 37.85 37.16
C ASP A 646 -10.21 37.50 38.60
N ARG A 647 -9.03 36.90 38.79
CA ARG A 647 -8.45 36.66 40.14
C ARG A 647 -8.41 37.93 40.99
N GLN A 648 -8.14 39.09 40.40
CA GLN A 648 -8.09 40.35 41.15
C GLN A 648 -9.49 40.77 41.61
N GLU A 649 -10.52 40.52 40.81
CA GLU A 649 -11.91 40.72 41.22
C GLU A 649 -12.23 39.88 42.47
N TYR A 650 -11.86 38.60 42.46
CA TYR A 650 -11.99 37.73 43.63
C TYR A 650 -11.25 38.29 44.85
N LEU A 651 -9.97 38.63 44.69
CA LEU A 651 -9.12 39.11 45.79
C LEU A 651 -9.63 40.41 46.44
N ILE A 652 -10.26 41.29 45.66
CA ILE A 652 -10.77 42.57 46.16
C ILE A 652 -12.18 42.42 46.74
N ASN A 653 -13.09 41.77 46.01
CA ASN A 653 -14.52 41.79 46.32
C ASN A 653 -14.96 40.63 47.21
N TYR A 654 -14.25 39.50 47.18
CA TYR A 654 -14.73 38.24 47.77
C TYR A 654 -13.80 37.69 48.85
N ALA A 655 -12.49 37.67 48.61
CA ALA A 655 -11.50 37.17 49.56
C ALA A 655 -11.57 37.82 50.96
N PRO A 656 -11.87 39.13 51.13
CA PRO A 656 -11.99 39.74 52.47
C PRO A 656 -13.09 39.12 53.34
N TYR A 657 -14.12 38.52 52.75
CA TYR A 657 -15.20 37.86 53.48
C TYR A 657 -14.76 36.56 54.16
N THR A 658 -13.70 35.92 53.67
CA THR A 658 -13.11 34.71 54.29
C THR A 658 -12.58 34.99 55.71
N LEU A 659 -12.25 36.25 56.01
CA LEU A 659 -11.75 36.69 57.31
C LEU A 659 -12.87 37.14 58.28
N ASN A 660 -14.12 37.26 57.81
CA ASN A 660 -15.24 37.76 58.62
C ASN A 660 -16.59 37.16 58.21
N ALA A 661 -16.88 35.95 58.73
CA ALA A 661 -18.12 35.23 58.49
C ALA A 661 -19.40 36.01 58.92
N ALA A 662 -19.30 36.84 59.95
CA ALA A 662 -20.44 37.65 60.40
C ALA A 662 -20.82 38.73 59.37
N ARG A 663 -19.82 39.37 58.77
CA ARG A 663 -20.03 40.34 57.67
C ARG A 663 -20.61 39.64 56.44
N LEU A 664 -20.07 38.48 56.07
CA LEU A 664 -20.56 37.69 54.94
C LEU A 664 -22.04 37.30 55.10
N GLY A 665 -22.40 36.78 56.27
CA GLY A 665 -23.79 36.41 56.57
C GLY A 665 -24.75 37.61 56.55
N SER A 666 -24.29 38.79 56.99
CA SER A 666 -25.08 40.02 56.91
C SER A 666 -25.30 40.50 55.47
N GLU A 667 -24.29 40.41 54.63
CA GLU A 667 -24.37 40.82 53.22
C GLU A 667 -25.34 39.91 52.45
N ILE A 668 -25.20 38.59 52.61
CA ILE A 668 -26.10 37.58 52.01
C ILE A 668 -27.55 37.84 52.44
N ALA A 669 -27.80 38.01 53.75
CA ALA A 669 -29.15 38.24 54.27
C ALA A 669 -29.76 39.56 53.74
N THR A 670 -28.93 40.57 53.48
CA THR A 670 -29.39 41.85 52.92
C THR A 670 -29.86 41.66 51.49
N LEU A 671 -29.06 41.00 50.65
CA LEU A 671 -29.38 40.73 49.25
C LEU A 671 -30.59 39.78 49.12
N GLU A 672 -30.70 38.75 49.97
CA GLU A 672 -31.85 37.83 50.00
C GLU A 672 -33.17 38.50 50.40
N SER A 673 -33.12 39.62 51.12
CA SER A 673 -34.30 40.34 51.62
C SER A 673 -34.90 41.35 50.64
N GLY A 674 -34.21 41.66 49.53
CA GLY A 674 -34.62 42.63 48.51
C GLY A 674 -34.94 42.01 47.15
N GLU A 675 -35.53 42.80 46.24
CA GLU A 675 -35.60 42.43 44.82
C GLU A 675 -34.18 42.56 44.22
N CYS A 676 -33.55 41.44 43.88
CA CYS A 676 -32.23 41.42 43.25
C CYS A 676 -32.33 41.73 41.74
N SER A 677 -31.53 42.67 41.26
CA SER A 677 -31.13 42.73 39.85
C SER A 677 -30.30 41.50 39.46
N ASP A 678 -30.09 41.27 38.15
CA ASP A 678 -29.30 40.14 37.68
C ASP A 678 -27.83 40.21 38.13
N GLU A 679 -27.26 41.42 38.24
CA GLU A 679 -25.92 41.65 38.79
C GLU A 679 -25.86 41.33 40.29
N GLU A 680 -26.84 41.79 41.08
CA GLU A 680 -26.94 41.50 42.52
C GLU A 680 -27.18 40.01 42.78
N ARG A 681 -27.95 39.33 41.91
CA ARG A 681 -28.14 37.88 41.97
C ARG A 681 -26.82 37.14 41.73
N THR A 682 -26.05 37.54 40.72
CA THR A 682 -24.72 36.96 40.44
C THR A 682 -23.76 37.20 41.60
N HIS A 683 -23.78 38.41 42.17
CA HIS A 683 -22.98 38.75 43.35
C HIS A 683 -23.37 37.91 44.58
N LEU A 684 -24.68 37.77 44.86
CA LEU A 684 -25.21 36.91 45.92
C LEU A 684 -24.74 35.46 45.77
N LEU A 685 -24.83 34.89 44.57
CA LEU A 685 -24.37 33.52 44.31
C LEU A 685 -22.87 33.36 44.58
N ARG A 686 -22.04 34.31 44.13
CA ARG A 686 -20.60 34.30 44.43
C ARG A 686 -20.31 34.42 45.92
N LEU A 687 -21.08 35.22 46.67
CA LEU A 687 -20.96 35.28 48.15
C LEU A 687 -21.36 33.95 48.81
N GLN A 688 -22.39 33.28 48.30
CA GLN A 688 -22.78 31.94 48.76
C GLN A 688 -21.67 30.91 48.48
N ARG A 689 -21.04 30.96 47.29
CA ARG A 689 -19.85 30.15 46.95
C ARG A 689 -18.70 30.38 47.93
N VAL A 690 -18.40 31.64 48.29
CA VAL A 690 -17.40 31.98 49.31
C VAL A 690 -17.79 31.43 50.69
N ARG A 691 -19.05 31.56 51.10
CA ARG A 691 -19.54 31.05 52.39
C ARG A 691 -19.33 29.54 52.50
N ASP A 692 -19.66 28.83 51.44
CA ASP A 692 -19.66 27.37 51.40
C ASP A 692 -18.27 26.82 50.99
N ASN A 693 -17.31 27.70 50.68
CA ASN A 693 -16.00 27.38 50.12
C ASN A 693 -16.13 26.43 48.93
N GLU A 694 -17.09 26.72 48.04
CA GLU A 694 -17.42 25.85 46.92
C GLU A 694 -16.17 25.60 46.08
N ASP A 695 -15.92 24.31 45.82
CA ASP A 695 -14.77 23.81 45.04
C ASP A 695 -13.39 24.33 45.51
N GLY A 696 -13.27 24.77 46.77
CA GLY A 696 -12.02 25.24 47.36
C GLY A 696 -11.60 26.65 46.93
N CYS A 697 -12.54 27.49 46.47
CA CYS A 697 -12.28 28.85 46.01
C CYS A 697 -11.58 29.76 47.04
N ASN A 698 -11.71 29.50 48.35
CA ASN A 698 -11.04 30.30 49.39
C ASN A 698 -9.61 29.84 49.70
N GLU A 699 -9.23 28.63 49.24
CA GLU A 699 -7.99 27.97 49.60
C GLU A 699 -7.01 27.87 48.42
N THR A 700 -7.51 28.09 47.21
CA THR A 700 -6.77 27.87 45.97
C THR A 700 -6.57 29.18 45.22
N ASP A 701 -5.37 29.37 44.69
CA ASP A 701 -5.11 30.46 43.75
C ASP A 701 -5.84 30.21 42.43
N MET A 702 -6.63 31.18 41.97
CA MET A 702 -7.41 31.09 40.74
C MET A 702 -6.70 31.70 39.52
N ALA A 703 -5.42 32.07 39.59
CA ALA A 703 -4.65 32.59 38.45
C ALA A 703 -4.64 31.66 37.21
N ALA A 704 -4.78 30.35 37.40
CA ALA A 704 -4.88 29.37 36.32
C ALA A 704 -6.11 29.60 35.42
N TRP A 705 -7.19 30.14 35.96
CA TRP A 705 -8.37 30.53 35.18
C TRP A 705 -8.04 31.66 34.19
N ASP A 706 -7.33 32.69 34.65
CA ASP A 706 -6.90 33.79 33.80
C ASP A 706 -5.87 33.33 32.76
N VAL A 707 -4.91 32.50 33.18
CA VAL A 707 -3.87 31.94 32.29
C VAL A 707 -4.50 31.10 31.18
N ALA A 708 -5.42 30.21 31.52
CA ALA A 708 -6.07 29.33 30.56
C ALA A 708 -6.87 30.13 29.52
N GLN A 709 -7.67 31.11 29.96
CA GLN A 709 -8.40 32.02 29.06
C GLN A 709 -7.46 32.85 28.20
N ALA A 710 -6.36 33.38 28.76
CA ALA A 710 -5.40 34.17 27.99
C ALA A 710 -4.74 33.34 26.88
N VAL A 711 -4.40 32.08 27.16
CA VAL A 711 -3.84 31.17 26.15
C VAL A 711 -4.87 30.82 25.09
N ASP A 712 -6.11 30.54 25.49
CA ASP A 712 -7.21 30.23 24.56
C ASP A 712 -7.49 31.38 23.58
N LEU A 713 -7.62 32.60 24.12
CA LEU A 713 -7.80 33.81 23.34
C LEU A 713 -6.59 34.13 22.47
N ALA A 714 -5.37 33.86 22.93
CA ALA A 714 -4.18 34.04 22.11
C ALA A 714 -4.15 33.09 20.92
N ILE A 715 -4.60 31.83 21.09
CA ILE A 715 -4.74 30.86 20.00
C ILE A 715 -5.78 31.37 19.00
N ALA A 716 -6.97 31.73 19.46
CA ALA A 716 -8.04 32.27 18.61
C ALA A 716 -7.59 33.55 17.86
N ALA A 717 -6.87 34.45 18.54
CA ALA A 717 -6.32 35.65 17.94
C ALA A 717 -5.27 35.37 16.86
N ARG A 718 -4.43 34.34 17.08
CA ARG A 718 -3.45 33.88 16.10
C ARG A 718 -4.14 33.33 14.85
N GLN A 719 -5.27 32.64 15.03
CA GLN A 719 -6.13 32.12 13.96
C GLN A 719 -6.91 33.21 13.21
N LEU A 720 -7.36 34.25 13.91
CA LEU A 720 -7.97 35.44 13.30
C LEU A 720 -6.97 36.32 12.55
N GLY A 721 -5.67 36.12 12.78
CA GLY A 721 -4.62 37.02 12.30
C GLY A 721 -4.59 38.36 13.05
N TRP A 722 -5.21 38.43 14.23
CA TRP A 722 -5.16 39.60 15.13
C TRP A 722 -3.84 39.66 15.92
N LEU A 723 -3.23 38.49 16.17
CA LEU A 723 -1.86 38.39 16.68
C LEU A 723 -0.93 37.80 15.63
N GLU A 724 0.18 38.51 15.37
CA GLU A 724 1.31 37.93 14.64
C GLU A 724 2.04 36.90 15.51
N GLU A 725 2.78 35.99 14.87
CA GLU A 725 3.49 34.88 15.53
C GLU A 725 4.37 35.34 16.70
N ARG A 726 5.13 36.42 16.53
CA ARG A 726 6.02 36.93 17.60
C ARG A 726 5.24 37.43 18.82
N ALA A 727 4.10 38.08 18.61
CA ALA A 727 3.26 38.59 19.70
C ALA A 727 2.55 37.43 20.41
N PHE A 728 2.05 36.46 19.65
CA PHE A 728 1.50 35.21 20.16
C PHE A 728 2.49 34.47 21.07
N VAL A 729 3.73 34.27 20.61
CA VAL A 729 4.79 33.64 21.41
C VAL A 729 5.07 34.42 22.69
N ALA A 730 5.11 35.76 22.65
CA ALA A 730 5.33 36.58 23.84
C ALA A 730 4.18 36.45 24.87
N VAL A 731 2.93 36.32 24.42
CA VAL A 731 1.78 36.05 25.30
C VAL A 731 1.92 34.67 25.94
N LEU A 732 2.27 33.64 25.17
CA LEU A 732 2.51 32.29 25.69
C LEU A 732 3.67 32.24 26.70
N GLU A 733 4.77 32.96 26.46
CA GLU A 733 5.90 33.05 27.39
C GLU A 733 5.50 33.72 28.72
N ARG A 734 4.68 34.78 28.67
CA ARG A 734 4.12 35.43 29.87
C ARG A 734 3.20 34.49 30.64
N ALA A 735 2.28 33.82 29.94
CA ALA A 735 1.37 32.84 30.53
C ALA A 735 2.13 31.69 31.21
N HIS A 736 3.15 31.15 30.53
CA HIS A 736 4.05 30.12 31.05
C HIS A 736 4.81 30.59 32.30
N GLY A 737 5.34 31.82 32.31
CA GLY A 737 5.99 32.41 33.48
C GLY A 737 5.05 32.62 34.67
N LEU A 738 3.81 33.07 34.40
CA LEU A 738 2.79 33.26 35.43
C LEU A 738 2.37 31.93 36.05
N ALA A 739 2.11 30.90 35.23
CA ALA A 739 1.81 29.56 35.72
C ALA A 739 2.93 29.00 36.62
N ALA A 740 4.19 29.13 36.19
CA ALA A 740 5.36 28.69 36.95
C ALA A 740 5.53 29.41 38.30
N ALA A 741 5.08 30.67 38.40
CA ALA A 741 5.19 31.46 39.63
C ALA A 741 4.11 31.11 40.67
N HIS A 742 2.91 30.74 40.21
CA HIS A 742 1.75 30.51 41.08
C HIS A 742 1.55 29.03 41.45
N TYR A 743 2.00 28.09 40.61
CA TYR A 743 1.75 26.67 40.79
C TYR A 743 3.02 25.82 40.78
N SER A 744 2.97 24.69 41.48
CA SER A 744 4.10 23.76 41.60
C SER A 744 4.04 22.58 40.62
N GLY A 745 2.95 22.43 39.87
CA GLY A 745 2.70 21.30 38.98
C GLY A 745 1.27 21.28 38.42
N TRP A 746 1.03 20.38 37.48
CA TRP A 746 -0.28 20.23 36.80
C TRP A 746 -1.44 20.00 37.77
N GLU A 747 -1.27 19.22 38.83
CA GLU A 747 -2.33 18.98 39.83
C GLU A 747 -2.76 20.28 40.54
N ALA A 748 -1.79 21.13 40.89
CA ALA A 748 -2.08 22.41 41.55
C ALA A 748 -2.71 23.41 40.58
N TYR A 749 -2.22 23.44 39.34
CA TYR A 749 -2.78 24.25 38.26
C TYR A 749 -4.24 23.84 37.95
N ALA A 750 -4.51 22.54 37.85
CA ALA A 750 -5.84 21.99 37.63
C ALA A 750 -6.83 22.39 38.73
N ARG A 751 -6.40 22.41 40.01
CA ARG A 751 -7.24 22.89 41.12
C ARG A 751 -7.56 24.37 41.01
N GLY A 752 -6.56 25.19 40.67
CA GLY A 752 -6.77 26.62 40.43
C GLY A 752 -7.73 26.88 39.27
N LEU A 753 -7.57 26.12 38.18
CA LEU A 753 -8.41 26.22 37.00
C LEU A 753 -9.87 25.80 37.31
N TYR A 754 -10.05 24.67 38.01
CA TYR A 754 -11.37 24.18 38.42
C TYR A 754 -12.08 25.15 39.38
N ALA A 755 -11.37 25.67 40.38
CA ALA A 755 -11.92 26.64 41.32
C ALA A 755 -12.35 27.93 40.60
N GLY A 756 -11.52 28.46 39.70
CA GLY A 756 -11.86 29.65 38.92
C GLY A 756 -13.04 29.40 37.96
N PHE A 757 -13.02 28.30 37.21
CA PHE A 757 -14.14 27.91 36.33
C PHE A 757 -15.47 27.83 37.10
N SER A 758 -15.48 27.13 38.25
CA SER A 758 -16.68 26.99 39.08
C SER A 758 -17.13 28.33 39.70
N PHE A 759 -16.18 29.18 40.11
CA PHE A 759 -16.47 30.45 40.78
C PHE A 759 -16.99 31.52 39.82
N PHE A 760 -16.38 31.68 38.65
CA PHE A 760 -16.73 32.74 37.70
C PHE A 760 -17.88 32.38 36.75
N MET A 761 -18.14 31.09 36.53
CA MET A 761 -19.27 30.63 35.71
C MET A 761 -20.61 31.18 36.22
N GLY A 762 -21.39 31.74 35.29
CA GLY A 762 -22.74 32.23 35.53
C GLY A 762 -23.71 31.11 35.92
N GLU A 763 -24.83 31.49 36.51
CA GLU A 763 -25.84 30.52 36.96
C GLU A 763 -26.79 30.17 35.81
N THR A 764 -26.67 28.95 35.29
CA THR A 764 -27.56 28.40 34.27
C THR A 764 -28.12 27.05 34.74
N PRO A 765 -29.27 26.60 34.22
CA PRO A 765 -29.80 25.27 34.52
C PRO A 765 -28.80 24.12 34.28
N GLU A 766 -27.83 24.34 33.39
CA GLU A 766 -26.82 23.37 32.99
C GLU A 766 -25.51 23.45 33.81
N ARG A 767 -25.36 24.42 34.73
CA ARG A 767 -24.11 24.66 35.48
C ARG A 767 -23.55 23.41 36.12
N GLU A 768 -24.36 22.66 36.88
CA GLU A 768 -23.91 21.45 37.57
C GLU A 768 -23.36 20.41 36.58
N SER A 769 -23.97 20.29 35.40
CA SER A 769 -23.52 19.41 34.33
C SER A 769 -22.18 19.87 33.74
N PHE A 770 -22.02 21.17 33.49
CA PHE A 770 -20.75 21.72 32.99
C PHE A 770 -19.61 21.54 33.99
N VAL A 771 -19.84 21.83 35.27
CA VAL A 771 -18.84 21.65 36.34
C VAL A 771 -18.47 20.17 36.50
N ALA A 772 -19.45 19.26 36.44
CA ALA A 772 -19.20 17.82 36.49
C ALA A 772 -18.42 17.32 35.25
N GLY A 773 -18.78 17.79 34.05
CA GLY A 773 -18.06 17.47 32.81
C GLY A 773 -16.62 17.99 32.83
N PHE A 774 -16.42 19.23 33.27
CA PHE A 774 -15.08 19.82 33.39
C PHE A 774 -14.21 19.07 34.40
N ARG A 775 -14.80 18.65 35.53
CA ARG A 775 -14.13 17.77 36.50
C ARG A 775 -13.67 16.46 35.87
N GLN A 776 -14.52 15.80 35.08
CA GLN A 776 -14.16 14.57 34.37
C GLN A 776 -13.07 14.80 33.33
N ALA A 777 -13.12 15.92 32.61
CA ALA A 777 -12.08 16.28 31.64
C ALA A 777 -10.71 16.52 32.33
N LEU A 778 -10.68 17.13 33.51
CA LEU A 778 -9.46 17.29 34.30
C LEU A 778 -8.88 15.94 34.75
N VAL A 779 -9.72 14.98 35.16
CA VAL A 779 -9.29 13.60 35.44
C VAL A 779 -8.61 13.01 34.20
N ALA A 780 -9.23 13.14 33.02
CA ALA A 780 -8.72 12.58 31.78
C ALA A 780 -7.39 13.24 31.35
N TRP A 781 -7.26 14.57 31.47
CA TRP A 781 -6.04 15.30 31.13
C TRP A 781 -4.86 14.99 32.05
N LEU A 782 -5.11 14.85 33.36
CA LEU A 782 -4.07 14.51 34.34
C LEU A 782 -3.61 13.05 34.22
N SER A 783 -4.51 12.15 33.84
CA SER A 783 -4.24 10.71 33.79
C SER A 783 -3.88 10.18 32.39
N ALA A 784 -4.16 10.93 31.32
CA ALA A 784 -4.18 10.47 29.92
C ALA A 784 -5.03 9.20 29.72
N ALA A 785 -6.25 9.21 30.26
CA ALA A 785 -7.22 8.13 30.09
C ALA A 785 -8.56 8.73 29.62
N PRO A 786 -8.94 8.56 28.33
CA PRO A 786 -8.20 7.85 27.28
C PRO A 786 -6.89 8.56 26.86
N PRO A 787 -5.96 7.87 26.16
CA PRO A 787 -4.64 8.42 25.83
C PRO A 787 -4.64 9.82 25.22
N LEU A 788 -5.51 10.07 24.24
CA LEU A 788 -5.55 11.34 23.51
C LEU A 788 -6.42 12.42 24.17
N ALA A 789 -6.83 12.24 25.43
CA ALA A 789 -7.66 13.22 26.14
C ALA A 789 -6.99 14.59 26.27
N GLY A 790 -5.68 14.63 26.53
CA GLY A 790 -4.94 15.88 26.67
C GLY A 790 -3.46 15.67 27.02
N PRO A 791 -2.61 16.71 26.85
CA PRO A 791 -1.17 16.54 26.83
C PRO A 791 -0.48 16.62 28.18
N TRP A 792 -1.15 17.05 29.26
CA TRP A 792 -0.52 17.28 30.58
C TRP A 792 0.23 16.05 31.13
N ALA A 793 -0.31 14.86 30.90
CA ALA A 793 0.31 13.60 31.30
C ALA A 793 1.69 13.34 30.68
N SER A 794 1.98 13.94 29.51
CA SER A 794 3.24 13.78 28.76
C SER A 794 4.16 15.00 28.84
N LEU A 795 3.72 16.07 29.51
CA LEU A 795 4.44 17.33 29.54
C LEU A 795 4.94 17.62 30.95
N GLU A 796 6.12 18.23 31.02
CA GLU A 796 6.54 18.87 32.26
C GLU A 796 5.73 20.14 32.48
N PHE A 797 5.36 20.36 33.74
CA PHE A 797 4.79 21.64 34.14
C PHE A 797 5.85 22.75 33.98
N PRO A 798 5.47 23.99 33.63
CA PRO A 798 6.37 25.13 33.58
C PRO A 798 7.32 25.23 34.78
N GLY A 799 8.64 25.14 34.54
CA GLY A 799 9.66 25.22 35.58
C GLY A 799 9.89 23.96 36.42
N ALA A 800 9.17 22.87 36.14
CA ALA A 800 9.38 21.58 36.79
C ALA A 800 10.68 20.91 36.34
N ARG A 801 11.16 19.95 37.14
CA ARG A 801 12.31 19.11 36.76
C ARG A 801 11.84 17.99 35.82
N PRO A 802 12.63 17.61 34.81
CA PRO A 802 12.32 16.47 33.96
C PRO A 802 12.11 15.19 34.78
N ARG A 803 10.97 14.53 34.58
CA ARG A 803 10.53 13.26 35.16
C ARG A 803 10.23 12.20 34.09
N HIS A 804 9.99 12.64 32.86
CA HIS A 804 9.68 11.83 31.70
C HIS A 804 10.88 11.02 31.20
N TRP A 805 10.64 9.79 30.73
CA TRP A 805 11.67 8.95 30.12
C TRP A 805 11.86 9.28 28.65
N ALA A 806 13.11 9.35 28.20
CA ALA A 806 13.43 9.58 26.80
C ALA A 806 12.94 8.42 25.92
N PRO A 807 12.20 8.69 24.83
CA PRO A 807 11.86 7.67 23.83
C PRO A 807 13.11 7.05 23.20
N MET A 808 13.02 5.79 22.74
CA MET A 808 14.14 5.09 22.08
C MET A 808 14.31 5.42 20.58
N HIS A 809 13.63 6.46 20.11
CA HIS A 809 13.65 6.94 18.72
C HIS A 809 13.67 8.48 18.69
N ILE A 810 14.00 9.06 17.55
CA ILE A 810 14.24 10.51 17.41
C ILE A 810 12.98 11.36 17.19
N ASP A 811 11.80 10.75 17.05
CA ASP A 811 10.53 11.47 16.88
C ASP A 811 10.06 12.10 18.20
N THR A 812 10.62 13.25 18.53
CA THR A 812 10.23 14.09 19.66
C THR A 812 10.12 15.54 19.21
N LEU A 813 9.42 16.38 19.99
CA LEU A 813 9.45 17.82 19.74
C LEU A 813 10.85 18.35 20.10
N PRO A 814 11.37 19.34 19.35
CA PRO A 814 12.62 19.98 19.69
C PRO A 814 12.50 20.62 21.07
N GLY A 815 13.39 20.21 21.97
CA GLY A 815 13.56 20.84 23.27
C GLY A 815 14.08 22.27 23.12
N ASP A 816 13.99 23.04 24.20
CA ASP A 816 14.70 24.31 24.28
C ASP A 816 16.22 24.05 24.29
N SER A 817 17.04 25.03 23.91
CA SER A 817 18.51 25.00 23.90
C SER A 817 19.16 24.52 25.21
N ARG A 818 18.40 24.45 26.31
CA ARG A 818 18.81 24.03 27.65
C ARG A 818 18.30 22.64 28.07
N THR A 819 17.41 22.04 27.30
CA THR A 819 16.80 20.74 27.57
C THR A 819 17.26 19.77 26.49
N LEU A 820 18.33 19.02 26.79
CA LEU A 820 18.76 17.92 25.92
C LEU A 820 17.71 16.80 26.03
N HIS A 821 16.97 16.58 24.94
CA HIS A 821 16.29 15.32 24.67
C HIS A 821 17.20 14.42 23.84
#